data_AF-A0A9P7CHH4-F1
#
_entry.id   AF-A0A9P7CHH4-F1
#
_cell.length_a   1.000
_cell.length_b   1.000
_cell.length_c   1.000
_cell.angle_alpha   90.00
_cell.angle_beta   90.00
_cell.angle_gamma   90.00
#
_symmetry.space_group_name_H-M   'P 1'
#
loop_
_entity.id
_entity.type
_entity.pdbx_description
1 polymer ?
#
loop_
_entity_poly.entity_id
_entity_poly.type
_entity_poly.pdbx_seq_one_letter_code
_entity_poly.pdbx_strand_id
1 'polypeptide(L)'
;MNSGIQSIADFTAETKPTTGDIPPPLVGAATAAVGNSLYVFGGRLVSSRQMTNHLYILDLETLSWSRHIAEPDSPPPPRPRYFHSMNLYGKYLIVFGGMSYLNKRSSQSLCALDDVCLFDLELMVWKYPDVLPSIYKPQARYAHLSVCSAGKLIIMGGQDMSNQYIDEANVLCLDTFQWVTGGVLKKQYGVYRSVAFCPEDSDAKLITETPFWAKDMNEDMPTICVYSNHNFADVTRDLQSFSFPILDFKDHSAEMSGVSLPPGLRFPCGYLIGHHMVMTGTYLTPTLKAFNIWALNLTNLVWVRIDVGSVLAQGSWNKGVLYENKNQFIIFGDRNRDLLEDYSHRQVNYNHIAIVDLEAFGICTIPKETSAPVAQELGLSMLNEPSMADMEIITDDNRSIPVNSGVIKLRWPYFATLLSEKGEAASGFKRMRMPEIYAVALAFVQYLYTDHLMTAQQHRPNILSRLLLLSDVYHLQRLGDLATHALHQALTISTASMIYEVSAMTGRTALQIRALRVMVNAKKMMQQQQQQYNGHQATSPLLDSPSLFAMHYSTSSQPQPSNQKRPIDGSSSPPGPSSPNSPTNPRWIAASKSFTTSTSNPNNSFYTTPTLKASKSSTSYYASRKVPPSIERPRKASLSPFSVPHGDKSTGMMSPTYEGSSSKLRF
;
A
#
# COMPACT_ATOMS: atom_id res chain seq x y z
N MET A 1 33.06 -18.78 -4.73
CA MET A 1 32.10 -18.27 -5.73
C MET A 1 30.96 -19.28 -5.82
N ASN A 2 29.92 -19.12 -4.99
CA ASN A 2 28.66 -19.82 -5.24
C ASN A 2 27.91 -18.97 -6.26
N SER A 3 27.78 -19.45 -7.49
CA SER A 3 26.76 -18.96 -8.41
C SER A 3 25.40 -19.38 -7.84
N GLY A 4 24.94 -18.64 -6.82
CA GLY A 4 23.60 -18.76 -6.27
C GLY A 4 22.63 -18.45 -7.40
N ILE A 5 21.77 -19.42 -7.72
CA ILE A 5 20.67 -19.21 -8.65
C ILE A 5 19.90 -17.99 -8.14
N GLN A 6 19.96 -16.88 -8.87
CA GLN A 6 19.22 -15.67 -8.53
C GLN A 6 17.75 -16.06 -8.37
N SER A 7 17.18 -15.79 -7.19
CA SER A 7 15.78 -16.07 -6.94
C SER A 7 14.96 -15.05 -7.72
N ILE A 8 13.80 -15.43 -8.23
CA ILE A 8 12.91 -14.49 -8.94
C ILE A 8 12.50 -13.33 -8.02
N ALA A 9 12.47 -13.57 -6.70
CA ALA A 9 12.23 -12.56 -5.70
C ALA A 9 13.30 -11.45 -5.71
N ASP A 10 14.54 -11.74 -6.13
CA ASP A 10 15.61 -10.75 -6.23
C ASP A 10 15.38 -9.75 -7.39
N PHE A 11 14.43 -10.01 -8.31
CA PHE A 11 14.01 -9.04 -9.33
C PHE A 11 12.88 -8.12 -8.86
N THR A 12 12.26 -8.42 -7.72
CA THR A 12 11.11 -7.64 -7.20
C THR A 12 11.53 -6.54 -6.23
N ALA A 13 12.79 -6.55 -5.80
CA ALA A 13 13.30 -5.55 -4.88
C ALA A 13 14.79 -5.32 -5.09
N GLU A 14 15.23 -4.10 -4.80
CA GLU A 14 16.64 -3.71 -4.84
C GLU A 14 17.01 -2.89 -3.60
N THR A 15 18.29 -2.83 -3.28
CA THR A 15 18.82 -1.98 -2.19
C THR A 15 19.76 -0.93 -2.75
N LYS A 16 19.58 0.32 -2.31
CA LYS A 16 20.41 1.46 -2.71
C LYS A 16 20.86 2.26 -1.47
N PRO A 17 22.11 2.75 -1.43
CA PRO A 17 22.52 3.73 -0.42
C PRO A 17 21.87 5.08 -0.72
N THR A 18 21.70 5.89 0.32
CA THR A 18 21.31 7.30 0.20
C THR A 18 22.53 8.20 0.37
N THR A 19 22.43 9.45 -0.09
CA THR A 19 23.53 10.43 -0.03
C THR A 19 23.04 11.78 0.51
N GLY A 20 23.91 12.79 0.59
CA GLY A 20 23.56 14.14 1.03
C GLY A 20 23.47 14.28 2.55
N ASP A 21 22.53 15.11 3.02
CA ASP A 21 22.26 15.38 4.43
C ASP A 21 21.45 14.25 5.07
N ILE A 22 22.01 13.04 5.09
CA ILE A 22 21.32 11.85 5.61
C ILE A 22 20.85 12.11 7.06
N PRO A 23 19.56 11.93 7.37
CA PRO A 23 19.07 12.10 8.73
C PRO A 23 19.84 11.21 9.70
N PRO A 24 20.21 11.71 10.89
CA PRO A 24 20.82 10.86 11.90
C PRO A 24 19.85 9.76 12.34
N PRO A 25 20.31 8.73 13.06
CA PRO A 25 19.41 7.73 13.61
C PRO A 25 18.40 8.35 14.58
N LEU A 26 17.10 8.14 14.30
CA LEU A 26 15.98 8.79 14.98
C LEU A 26 15.02 7.77 15.60
N VAL A 27 14.39 8.17 16.70
CA VAL A 27 13.28 7.45 17.34
C VAL A 27 11.99 8.25 17.15
N GLY A 28 10.95 7.62 16.61
CA GLY A 28 9.61 8.19 16.54
C GLY A 28 9.48 9.45 15.67
N ALA A 29 10.33 9.60 14.65
CA ALA A 29 10.11 10.60 13.60
C ALA A 29 8.91 10.21 12.73
N ALA A 30 8.21 11.20 12.19
CA ALA A 30 7.12 10.96 11.24
C ALA A 30 7.65 11.00 9.79
N THR A 31 7.05 10.20 8.91
CA THR A 31 7.46 10.05 7.52
C THR A 31 6.26 10.16 6.58
N ALA A 32 6.38 10.88 5.47
CA ALA A 32 5.36 10.92 4.42
C ALA A 32 6.01 11.02 3.04
N ALA A 33 5.52 10.26 2.07
CA ALA A 33 5.89 10.41 0.66
C ALA A 33 4.87 11.30 -0.04
N VAL A 34 5.35 12.28 -0.81
CA VAL A 34 4.51 13.19 -1.60
C VAL A 34 5.21 13.48 -2.93
N GLY A 35 4.53 13.17 -4.04
CA GLY A 35 5.13 13.30 -5.37
C GLY A 35 6.42 12.47 -5.46
N ASN A 36 7.50 13.09 -5.93
CA ASN A 36 8.82 12.45 -6.02
C ASN A 36 9.72 12.72 -4.79
N SER A 37 9.14 13.10 -3.65
CA SER A 37 9.88 13.44 -2.44
C SER A 37 9.36 12.69 -1.21
N LEU A 38 10.26 12.41 -0.28
CA LEU A 38 9.91 11.81 1.01
C LEU A 38 10.41 12.69 2.15
N TYR A 39 9.50 12.99 3.07
CA TYR A 39 9.71 13.92 4.17
C TYR A 39 9.87 13.15 5.48
N VAL A 40 10.87 13.52 6.28
CA VAL A 40 11.11 13.02 7.65
C VAL A 40 11.15 14.19 8.60
N PHE A 41 10.20 14.25 9.54
CA PHE A 41 10.09 15.36 10.48
C PHE A 41 10.30 14.93 11.94
N GLY A 42 11.09 15.73 12.64
CA GLY A 42 11.29 15.65 14.08
C GLY A 42 12.00 14.38 14.55
N GLY A 43 11.45 13.74 15.56
CA GLY A 43 12.02 12.56 16.22
C GLY A 43 12.97 12.89 17.36
N ARG A 44 13.51 11.84 17.99
CA ARG A 44 14.51 11.93 19.05
C ARG A 44 15.81 11.26 18.61
N LEU A 45 16.93 11.98 18.71
CA LEU A 45 18.25 11.46 18.36
C LEU A 45 18.58 10.24 19.23
N VAL A 46 19.09 9.17 18.61
CA VAL A 46 19.52 7.99 19.37
C VAL A 46 20.74 8.31 20.23
N SER A 47 21.71 9.06 19.68
CA SER A 47 22.99 9.38 20.32
C SER A 47 22.87 10.25 21.57
N SER A 48 22.10 11.34 21.50
CA SER A 48 22.01 12.35 22.58
C SER A 48 20.68 12.32 23.33
N ARG A 49 19.69 11.58 22.83
CA ARG A 49 18.29 11.58 23.30
C ARG A 49 17.60 12.94 23.26
N GLN A 50 18.18 13.92 22.55
CA GLN A 50 17.52 15.20 22.30
C GLN A 50 16.45 15.06 21.22
N MET A 51 15.28 15.65 21.44
CA MET A 51 14.26 15.79 20.40
C MET A 51 14.67 16.87 19.40
N THR A 52 14.30 16.65 18.14
CA THR A 52 14.57 17.57 17.02
C THR A 52 13.25 18.05 16.41
N ASN A 53 13.31 19.18 15.71
CA ASN A 53 12.29 19.66 14.78
C ASN A 53 12.88 19.87 13.38
N HIS A 54 13.93 19.12 13.04
CA HIS A 54 14.49 19.17 11.69
C HIS A 54 13.54 18.48 10.72
N LEU A 55 13.45 19.03 9.51
CA LEU A 55 12.77 18.43 8.38
C LEU A 55 13.83 18.00 7.36
N TYR A 56 13.84 16.73 7.01
CA TYR A 56 14.69 16.18 5.97
C TYR A 56 13.85 15.75 4.78
N ILE A 57 14.38 15.94 3.59
CA ILE A 57 13.69 15.67 2.32
C ILE A 57 14.60 14.79 1.48
N LEU A 58 14.11 13.61 1.14
CA LEU A 58 14.75 12.71 0.19
C LEU A 58 14.13 12.92 -1.18
N ASP A 59 14.96 13.21 -2.17
CA ASP A 59 14.57 13.10 -3.57
C ASP A 59 14.57 11.62 -3.97
N LEU A 60 13.43 11.11 -4.44
CA LEU A 60 13.24 9.69 -4.75
C LEU A 60 13.82 9.28 -6.11
N GLU A 61 14.27 10.22 -6.94
CA GLU A 61 14.99 9.94 -8.19
C GLU A 61 16.50 9.87 -7.96
N THR A 62 17.06 10.85 -7.26
CA THR A 62 18.51 10.95 -7.01
C THR A 62 18.96 10.21 -5.75
N LEU A 63 18.03 9.87 -4.86
CA LEU A 63 18.28 9.28 -3.54
C LEU A 63 19.21 10.12 -2.66
N SER A 64 19.15 11.44 -2.85
CA SER A 64 19.90 12.42 -2.07
C SER A 64 19.00 13.10 -1.05
N TRP A 65 19.46 13.14 0.20
CA TRP A 65 18.83 13.87 1.27
C TRP A 65 19.28 15.33 1.27
N SER A 66 18.34 16.21 1.57
CA SER A 66 18.62 17.59 1.95
C SER A 66 17.96 17.88 3.28
N ARG A 67 18.63 18.67 4.12
CA ARG A 67 17.98 19.23 5.30
C ARG A 67 17.28 20.52 4.90
N HIS A 68 15.98 20.58 5.12
CA HIS A 68 15.24 21.82 4.91
C HIS A 68 15.66 22.87 5.94
N ILE A 69 16.08 24.03 5.43
CA ILE A 69 16.40 25.22 6.20
C ILE A 69 15.40 26.28 5.76
N ALA A 70 14.60 26.75 6.72
CA ALA A 70 13.56 27.72 6.44
C ALA A 70 14.20 29.10 6.17
N GLU A 71 13.59 29.88 5.27
CA GLU A 71 14.02 31.25 4.99
C GLU A 71 13.99 32.11 6.27
N PRO A 72 14.89 33.08 6.46
CA PRO A 72 15.02 33.84 7.70
C PRO A 72 13.72 34.47 8.23
N ASP A 73 12.85 34.92 7.33
CA ASP A 73 11.58 35.59 7.67
C ASP A 73 10.37 34.64 7.71
N SER A 74 10.59 33.34 7.50
CA SER A 74 9.51 32.35 7.56
C SER A 74 9.14 31.99 9.01
N PRO A 75 7.88 31.54 9.26
CA PRO A 75 7.50 31.06 10.58
C PRO A 75 8.43 29.93 11.05
N PRO A 76 8.83 29.92 12.33
CA PRO A 76 9.75 28.90 12.83
C PRO A 76 9.10 27.51 12.75
N PRO A 77 9.90 26.43 12.63
CA PRO A 77 9.37 25.07 12.70
C PRO A 77 8.71 24.80 14.06
N PRO A 78 7.76 23.84 14.11
CA PRO A 78 7.13 23.44 15.36
C PRO A 78 8.16 23.00 16.40
N ARG A 79 7.72 22.95 17.67
CA ARG A 79 8.58 22.50 18.76
C ARG A 79 9.16 21.11 18.46
N PRO A 80 10.42 20.82 18.87
CA PRO A 80 11.01 19.50 18.78
C PRO A 80 10.12 18.42 19.38
N ARG A 81 9.86 17.35 18.64
CA ARG A 81 8.85 16.35 19.02
C ARG A 81 9.11 14.96 18.44
N TYR A 82 8.55 13.94 19.08
CA TYR A 82 8.57 12.55 18.59
C TYR A 82 7.26 11.82 18.90
N PHE A 83 7.01 10.70 18.21
CA PHE A 83 5.74 9.96 18.26
C PHE A 83 4.51 10.83 17.94
N HIS A 84 4.68 11.80 17.03
CA HIS A 84 3.60 12.58 16.42
C HIS A 84 3.15 11.90 15.11
N SER A 85 1.98 12.27 14.60
CA SER A 85 1.55 11.87 13.26
C SER A 85 1.90 12.94 12.22
N MET A 86 2.03 12.51 10.97
CA MET A 86 2.14 13.38 9.80
C MET A 86 1.34 12.76 8.65
N ASN A 87 0.41 13.51 8.06
CA ASN A 87 -0.45 13.05 6.97
C ASN A 87 -0.47 14.09 5.84
N LEU A 88 -0.61 13.63 4.60
CA LEU A 88 -0.80 14.50 3.43
C LEU A 88 -2.27 14.92 3.30
N TYR A 89 -2.51 16.21 3.06
CA TYR A 89 -3.80 16.74 2.67
C TYR A 89 -3.61 17.92 1.71
N GLY A 90 -4.07 17.75 0.46
CA GLY A 90 -3.83 18.73 -0.60
C GLY A 90 -2.34 19.03 -0.73
N LYS A 91 -1.96 20.30 -0.53
CA LYS A 91 -0.57 20.77 -0.56
C LYS A 91 0.10 20.85 0.82
N TYR A 92 -0.52 20.28 1.86
CA TYR A 92 -0.05 20.38 3.24
C TYR A 92 0.37 19.02 3.79
N LEU A 93 1.49 18.99 4.50
CA LEU A 93 1.74 17.96 5.51
C LEU A 93 1.18 18.43 6.84
N ILE A 94 0.18 17.72 7.36
CA ILE A 94 -0.45 18.02 8.64
C ILE A 94 0.23 17.19 9.72
N VAL A 95 0.74 17.87 10.75
CA VAL A 95 1.34 17.27 11.94
C VAL A 95 0.39 17.45 13.13
N PHE A 96 0.18 16.37 13.88
CA PHE A 96 -0.61 16.41 15.11
C PHE A 96 0.10 15.74 16.29
N GLY A 97 0.08 16.43 17.43
CA GLY A 97 0.47 15.90 18.74
C GLY A 97 1.93 15.48 18.87
N GLY A 98 2.17 14.42 19.64
CA GLY A 98 3.48 13.90 20.00
C GLY A 98 3.96 14.36 21.38
N MET A 99 5.15 13.92 21.78
CA MET A 99 5.81 14.41 22.99
C MET A 99 6.86 15.47 22.67
N SER A 100 6.97 16.47 23.54
CA SER A 100 7.96 17.55 23.46
C SER A 100 8.49 17.92 24.86
N TYR A 101 9.44 18.84 24.92
CA TYR A 101 9.89 19.43 26.18
C TYR A 101 8.89 20.46 26.63
N LEU A 102 8.51 20.48 27.91
CA LEU A 102 7.59 21.46 28.49
C LEU A 102 8.11 22.89 28.32
N ASN A 103 9.41 23.10 28.55
CA ASN A 103 10.06 24.40 28.45
C ASN A 103 11.19 24.35 27.42
N LYS A 104 11.28 25.36 26.54
CA LYS A 104 12.32 25.46 25.50
C LYS A 104 13.75 25.48 26.08
N ARG A 105 13.92 25.84 27.37
CA ARG A 105 15.22 25.95 28.04
C ARG A 105 15.61 24.73 28.89
N SER A 106 14.69 23.78 29.12
CA SER A 106 14.93 22.61 29.97
C SER A 106 14.50 21.34 29.26
N SER A 107 15.45 20.43 29.03
CA SER A 107 15.21 19.12 28.44
C SER A 107 14.74 18.06 29.45
N GLN A 108 14.51 18.44 30.71
CA GLN A 108 14.18 17.50 31.79
C GLN A 108 12.68 17.26 31.95
N SER A 109 11.84 18.25 31.66
CA SER A 109 10.38 18.12 31.80
C SER A 109 9.74 17.90 30.43
N LEU A 110 8.96 16.83 30.30
CA LEU A 110 8.27 16.46 29.06
C LEU A 110 6.79 16.84 29.13
N CYS A 111 6.16 17.04 27.98
CA CYS A 111 4.72 17.22 27.84
C CYS A 111 4.22 16.55 26.54
N ALA A 112 2.97 16.11 26.54
CA ALA A 112 2.27 15.68 25.34
C ALA A 112 1.68 16.93 24.67
N LEU A 113 1.49 16.85 23.36
CA LEU A 113 0.95 17.93 22.54
C LEU A 113 -0.41 17.52 21.95
N ASP A 114 -1.22 18.53 21.66
CA ASP A 114 -2.53 18.46 21.01
C ASP A 114 -2.64 19.48 19.87
N ASP A 115 -1.51 20.06 19.45
CA ASP A 115 -1.45 21.09 18.42
C ASP A 115 -1.52 20.50 17.00
N VAL A 116 -2.08 21.28 16.08
CA VAL A 116 -2.09 21.02 14.63
C VAL A 116 -1.10 21.98 13.99
N CYS A 117 -0.13 21.45 13.26
CA CYS A 117 0.84 22.23 12.49
C CYS A 117 0.77 21.83 11.02
N LEU A 118 1.00 22.76 10.12
CA LEU A 118 0.99 22.50 8.68
C LEU A 118 2.37 22.84 8.09
N PHE A 119 2.86 22.00 7.18
CA PHE A 119 3.97 22.37 6.30
C PHE A 119 3.42 22.53 4.88
N ASP A 120 3.54 23.73 4.32
CA ASP A 120 3.12 24.05 2.96
C ASP A 120 4.18 23.54 1.98
N LEU A 121 3.80 22.56 1.14
CA LEU A 121 4.72 21.90 0.20
C LEU A 121 5.06 22.77 -1.01
N GLU A 122 4.26 23.79 -1.33
CA GLU A 122 4.54 24.72 -2.42
C GLU A 122 5.47 25.84 -1.96
N LEU A 123 5.19 26.39 -0.77
CA LEU A 123 5.95 27.50 -0.22
C LEU A 123 7.16 27.05 0.60
N MET A 124 7.22 25.77 0.97
CA MET A 124 8.25 25.18 1.84
C MET A 124 8.37 25.91 3.17
N VAL A 125 7.23 26.27 3.79
CA VAL A 125 7.18 26.96 5.09
C VAL A 125 6.15 26.34 6.02
N TRP A 126 6.39 26.50 7.32
CA TRP A 126 5.42 26.10 8.35
C TRP A 126 4.28 27.11 8.47
N LYS A 127 3.08 26.60 8.68
CA LYS A 127 1.86 27.37 8.95
C LYS A 127 1.17 26.81 10.19
N TYR A 128 0.53 27.71 10.93
CA TYR A 128 -0.16 27.40 12.18
C TYR A 128 -1.63 27.80 12.00
N PRO A 129 -2.52 26.83 11.73
CA PRO A 129 -3.92 27.13 11.51
C PRO A 129 -4.60 27.54 12.82
N ASP A 130 -5.53 28.48 12.73
CA ASP A 130 -6.40 28.84 13.85
C ASP A 130 -7.48 27.75 14.02
N VAL A 131 -7.16 26.73 14.82
CA VAL A 131 -8.09 25.65 15.13
C VAL A 131 -9.20 26.18 16.03
N LEU A 132 -10.44 26.13 15.54
CA LEU A 132 -11.59 26.66 16.27
C LEU A 132 -11.85 25.87 17.56
N PRO A 133 -12.23 26.54 18.67
CA PRO A 133 -12.62 25.86 19.89
C PRO A 133 -13.76 24.87 19.66
N SER A 134 -13.64 23.68 20.25
CA SER A 134 -14.63 22.61 20.10
C SER A 134 -14.60 21.70 21.31
N ILE A 135 -15.77 21.15 21.67
CA ILE A 135 -15.92 20.11 22.69
C ILE A 135 -15.29 18.78 22.26
N TYR A 136 -15.09 18.59 20.96
CA TYR A 136 -14.47 17.39 20.38
C TYR A 136 -12.96 17.50 20.24
N LYS A 137 -12.35 18.57 20.77
CA LYS A 137 -10.90 18.73 20.78
C LYS A 137 -10.26 17.54 21.53
N PRO A 138 -9.33 16.80 20.90
CA PRO A 138 -8.66 15.68 21.54
C PRO A 138 -7.77 16.16 22.69
N GLN A 139 -7.65 15.34 23.74
CA GLN A 139 -6.58 15.53 24.71
C GLN A 139 -5.19 15.31 24.08
N ALA A 140 -4.18 15.93 24.70
CA ALA A 140 -2.78 15.83 24.29
C ALA A 140 -2.26 14.39 24.37
N ARG A 141 -1.61 13.93 23.29
CA ARG A 141 -1.25 12.52 23.12
C ARG A 141 -0.03 12.31 22.25
N TYR A 142 0.54 11.11 22.34
CA TYR A 142 1.55 10.62 21.42
C TYR A 142 1.30 9.15 21.07
N ALA A 143 1.99 8.64 20.05
CA ALA A 143 1.87 7.26 19.60
C ALA A 143 0.42 6.85 19.22
N HIS A 144 -0.39 7.83 18.84
CA HIS A 144 -1.75 7.69 18.32
C HIS A 144 -1.75 7.30 16.84
N LEU A 145 -2.86 6.73 16.38
CA LEU A 145 -3.10 6.51 14.96
C LEU A 145 -3.69 7.77 14.33
N SER A 146 -3.42 7.96 13.04
CA SER A 146 -3.82 9.15 12.31
C SER A 146 -4.08 8.80 10.85
N VAL A 147 -5.26 9.17 10.35
CA VAL A 147 -5.68 8.91 8.96
C VAL A 147 -6.29 10.17 8.39
N CYS A 148 -5.97 10.48 7.13
CA CYS A 148 -6.61 11.56 6.39
C CYS A 148 -7.46 10.95 5.27
N SER A 149 -8.73 11.30 5.21
CA SER A 149 -9.67 10.83 4.18
C SER A 149 -10.85 11.78 4.06
N ALA A 150 -11.35 11.99 2.83
CA ALA A 150 -12.52 12.83 2.53
C ALA A 150 -12.49 14.23 3.20
N GLY A 151 -11.35 14.92 3.16
CA GLY A 151 -11.20 16.25 3.76
C GLY A 151 -11.21 16.26 5.30
N LYS A 152 -11.01 15.11 5.94
CA LYS A 152 -11.01 14.98 7.40
C LYS A 152 -9.74 14.30 7.89
N LEU A 153 -9.23 14.79 9.02
CA LEU A 153 -8.16 14.16 9.78
C LEU A 153 -8.78 13.45 10.98
N ILE A 154 -8.60 12.12 11.05
CA ILE A 154 -9.03 11.28 12.15
C ILE A 154 -7.83 10.99 13.05
N ILE A 155 -7.93 11.36 14.31
CA ILE A 155 -6.96 11.03 15.36
C ILE A 155 -7.59 10.02 16.30
N MET A 156 -6.90 8.92 16.59
CA MET A 156 -7.46 7.89 17.46
C MET A 156 -6.42 7.16 18.30
N GLY A 157 -6.80 6.78 19.51
CA GLY A 157 -5.92 6.03 20.40
C GLY A 157 -4.74 6.86 20.91
N GLY A 158 -3.62 6.18 21.14
CA GLY A 158 -2.38 6.77 21.63
C GLY A 158 -2.27 6.72 23.14
N GLN A 159 -1.34 7.50 23.68
CA GLN A 159 -1.01 7.55 25.09
C GLN A 159 -0.92 8.98 25.61
N ASP A 160 -1.29 9.16 26.87
CA ASP A 160 -1.08 10.38 27.64
C ASP A 160 0.33 10.45 28.26
N MET A 161 0.65 11.54 28.97
CA MET A 161 1.94 11.70 29.64
C MET A 161 2.25 10.67 30.75
N SER A 162 1.24 9.95 31.23
CA SER A 162 1.35 8.87 32.20
C SER A 162 1.47 7.49 31.55
N ASN A 163 1.63 7.45 30.21
CA ASN A 163 1.65 6.24 29.38
C ASN A 163 0.34 5.44 29.43
N GLN A 164 -0.77 6.04 29.87
CA GLN A 164 -2.09 5.41 29.82
C GLN A 164 -2.65 5.51 28.41
N TYR A 165 -3.31 4.44 27.96
CA TYR A 165 -3.97 4.46 26.66
C TYR A 165 -5.16 5.41 26.68
N ILE A 166 -5.36 6.09 25.56
CA ILE A 166 -6.48 7.00 25.35
C ILE A 166 -7.52 6.29 24.50
N ASP A 167 -8.71 6.09 25.04
CA ASP A 167 -9.81 5.39 24.35
C ASP A 167 -10.72 6.39 23.62
N GLU A 168 -10.13 7.29 22.83
CA GLU A 168 -10.84 8.34 22.09
C GLU A 168 -10.48 8.34 20.61
N ALA A 169 -11.47 8.62 19.77
CA ALA A 169 -11.30 9.03 18.38
C ALA A 169 -11.93 10.40 18.15
N ASN A 170 -11.26 11.26 17.40
CA ASN A 170 -11.64 12.65 17.15
C ASN A 170 -11.44 12.97 15.67
N VAL A 171 -12.31 13.80 15.11
CA VAL A 171 -12.28 14.18 13.70
C VAL A 171 -12.17 15.68 13.55
N LEU A 172 -11.15 16.12 12.83
CA LEU A 172 -10.93 17.49 12.40
C LEU A 172 -11.39 17.64 10.94
N CYS A 173 -12.30 18.57 10.66
CA CYS A 173 -12.60 18.99 9.29
C CYS A 173 -11.46 19.90 8.82
N LEU A 174 -10.83 19.54 7.71
CA LEU A 174 -9.62 20.22 7.22
C LEU A 174 -9.93 21.46 6.37
N ASP A 175 -11.17 21.58 5.88
CA ASP A 175 -11.63 22.77 5.18
C ASP A 175 -11.89 23.93 6.18
N THR A 176 -12.41 23.61 7.38
CA THR A 176 -12.78 24.60 8.40
C THR A 176 -11.82 24.67 9.60
N PHE A 177 -10.88 23.73 9.70
CA PHE A 177 -10.01 23.54 10.87
C PHE A 177 -10.76 23.48 12.21
N GLN A 178 -11.93 22.83 12.22
CA GLN A 178 -12.75 22.61 13.41
C GLN A 178 -12.87 21.13 13.73
N TRP A 179 -12.73 20.77 15.02
CA TRP A 179 -13.06 19.42 15.48
C TRP A 179 -14.59 19.24 15.45
N VAL A 180 -15.08 18.36 14.59
CA VAL A 180 -16.51 18.23 14.26
C VAL A 180 -17.19 17.07 14.98
N THR A 181 -16.45 16.02 15.35
CA THR A 181 -17.01 14.87 16.07
C THR A 181 -15.93 14.15 16.88
N GLY A 182 -16.35 13.42 17.90
CA GLY A 182 -15.50 12.55 18.69
C GLY A 182 -16.33 11.47 19.40
N GLY A 183 -15.67 10.37 19.78
CA GLY A 183 -16.32 9.24 20.42
C GLY A 183 -15.34 8.35 21.18
N VAL A 184 -15.91 7.51 22.05
CA VAL A 184 -15.16 6.58 22.89
C VAL A 184 -14.90 5.27 22.15
N LEU A 185 -13.66 4.83 22.15
CA LEU A 185 -13.23 3.58 21.54
C LEU A 185 -13.51 2.39 22.47
N LYS A 186 -13.96 1.27 21.90
CA LYS A 186 -14.17 0.01 22.66
C LYS A 186 -12.85 -0.71 22.98
N LYS A 187 -11.77 -0.39 22.27
CA LYS A 187 -10.45 -1.02 22.38
C LYS A 187 -9.34 0.03 22.39
N GLN A 188 -8.24 -0.32 23.04
CA GLN A 188 -7.03 0.49 23.06
C GLN A 188 -6.24 0.33 21.76
N TYR A 189 -6.05 1.43 21.04
CA TYR A 189 -5.23 1.46 19.83
C TYR A 189 -3.96 2.31 20.01
N GLY A 190 -2.90 1.90 19.34
CA GLY A 190 -1.66 2.68 19.28
C GLY A 190 -0.70 2.15 18.23
N VAL A 191 0.20 3.00 17.75
CA VAL A 191 1.12 2.73 16.62
C VAL A 191 2.04 1.53 16.84
N TYR A 192 2.15 1.02 18.06
CA TYR A 192 2.98 -0.12 18.41
C TYR A 192 2.48 -1.44 17.84
N ARG A 193 1.16 -1.57 17.62
CA ARG A 193 0.49 -2.84 17.25
C ARG A 193 -0.72 -2.68 16.33
N SER A 194 -1.06 -1.46 15.98
CA SER A 194 -2.29 -1.14 15.24
C SER A 194 -1.98 -0.27 14.03
N VAL A 195 -2.80 -0.42 12.99
CA VAL A 195 -2.81 0.39 11.77
C VAL A 195 -4.24 0.82 11.53
N ALA A 196 -4.46 2.11 11.29
CA ALA A 196 -5.74 2.64 10.84
C ALA A 196 -5.64 3.04 9.36
N PHE A 197 -6.72 2.84 8.61
CA PHE A 197 -6.84 3.20 7.20
C PHE A 197 -8.31 3.46 6.83
N CYS A 198 -8.55 4.20 5.75
CA CYS A 198 -9.87 4.50 5.24
C CYS A 198 -9.92 4.14 3.75
N PRO A 199 -10.48 2.98 3.36
CA PRO A 199 -10.64 2.62 1.95
C PRO A 199 -11.51 3.64 1.20
N GLU A 200 -11.22 3.89 -0.08
CA GLU A 200 -11.97 4.84 -0.89
C GLU A 200 -13.16 4.17 -1.62
N ASP A 201 -14.24 4.93 -1.86
CA ASP A 201 -15.43 4.41 -2.55
C ASP A 201 -15.19 4.16 -4.06
N SER A 202 -14.18 4.79 -4.67
CA SER A 202 -13.77 4.46 -6.04
C SER A 202 -13.32 3.00 -6.18
N ASP A 203 -12.75 2.43 -5.12
CA ASP A 203 -12.37 1.02 -5.09
C ASP A 203 -13.58 0.08 -4.99
N ALA A 204 -14.76 0.59 -4.59
CA ALA A 204 -15.98 -0.19 -4.42
C ALA A 204 -16.74 -0.42 -5.73
N LYS A 205 -16.68 0.50 -6.70
CA LYS A 205 -17.46 0.45 -7.95
C LYS A 205 -17.12 -0.72 -8.87
N LEU A 206 -15.95 -1.34 -8.66
CA LEU A 206 -15.45 -2.48 -9.43
C LEU A 206 -15.70 -3.82 -8.73
N ILE A 207 -16.27 -3.80 -7.53
CA ILE A 207 -16.55 -5.00 -6.75
C ILE A 207 -17.99 -5.44 -7.04
N THR A 208 -18.16 -6.72 -7.41
CA THR A 208 -19.49 -7.31 -7.70
C THR A 208 -20.37 -7.45 -6.46
N GLU A 209 -19.76 -7.41 -5.27
CA GLU A 209 -20.40 -7.48 -3.95
C GLU A 209 -20.19 -6.17 -3.18
N THR A 210 -21.10 -5.85 -2.26
CA THR A 210 -20.94 -4.67 -1.41
C THR A 210 -19.72 -4.84 -0.49
N PRO A 211 -18.70 -3.95 -0.53
CA PRO A 211 -17.52 -4.11 0.29
C PRO A 211 -17.84 -3.99 1.78
N PHE A 212 -17.04 -4.62 2.65
CA PHE A 212 -17.26 -4.60 4.10
C PHE A 212 -17.14 -3.20 4.72
N TRP A 213 -16.54 -2.24 4.00
CA TRP A 213 -16.43 -0.83 4.38
C TRP A 213 -17.50 0.06 3.74
N ALA A 214 -18.49 -0.52 3.04
CA ALA A 214 -19.59 0.23 2.44
C ALA A 214 -20.28 1.12 3.48
N LYS A 215 -20.59 2.35 3.08
CA LYS A 215 -21.24 3.34 3.94
C LYS A 215 -22.67 2.93 4.23
N ASP A 216 -23.02 2.77 5.51
CA ASP A 216 -24.37 2.36 5.90
C ASP A 216 -25.39 3.51 5.83
N MET A 217 -25.00 4.76 6.15
CA MET A 217 -25.97 5.82 6.47
C MET A 217 -25.53 7.28 6.20
N ASN A 218 -24.24 7.60 6.05
CA ASN A 218 -23.79 9.00 6.02
C ASN A 218 -22.68 9.20 4.96
N GLU A 219 -22.99 9.89 3.86
CA GLU A 219 -22.05 10.08 2.73
C GLU A 219 -20.80 10.88 3.13
N ASP A 220 -20.94 11.77 4.12
CA ASP A 220 -19.93 12.76 4.49
C ASP A 220 -18.82 12.24 5.43
N MET A 221 -19.01 11.09 6.09
CA MET A 221 -18.01 10.54 7.02
C MET A 221 -17.31 9.32 6.42
N PRO A 222 -15.96 9.25 6.46
CA PRO A 222 -15.25 8.09 5.97
C PRO A 222 -15.45 6.89 6.90
N THR A 223 -15.55 5.69 6.32
CA THR A 223 -15.45 4.43 7.07
C THR A 223 -14.01 4.25 7.53
N ILE A 224 -13.82 4.11 8.84
CA ILE A 224 -12.50 3.91 9.46
C ILE A 224 -12.34 2.41 9.68
N CYS A 225 -11.26 1.86 9.14
CA CYS A 225 -10.85 0.48 9.36
C CYS A 225 -9.60 0.44 10.22
N VAL A 226 -9.56 -0.48 11.17
CA VAL A 226 -8.42 -0.65 12.08
C VAL A 226 -8.03 -2.10 12.13
N TYR A 227 -6.80 -2.38 11.72
CA TYR A 227 -6.13 -3.65 11.99
C TYR A 227 -5.34 -3.51 13.29
N SER A 228 -5.49 -4.46 14.22
CA SER A 228 -4.76 -4.43 15.48
C SER A 228 -4.49 -5.83 16.02
N ASN A 229 -3.34 -6.02 16.65
CA ASN A 229 -3.10 -7.18 17.50
C ASN A 229 -3.29 -6.81 18.98
N HIS A 230 -3.61 -7.78 19.83
CA HIS A 230 -3.61 -7.58 21.29
C HIS A 230 -2.17 -7.44 21.82
N ASN A 231 -1.33 -8.43 21.54
CA ASN A 231 0.11 -8.35 21.76
C ASN A 231 0.86 -9.13 20.67
N PHE A 232 2.19 -9.18 20.75
CA PHE A 232 3.04 -9.81 19.73
C PHE A 232 3.28 -11.31 19.95
N ALA A 233 2.92 -11.85 21.11
CA ALA A 233 2.99 -13.28 21.43
C ALA A 233 1.63 -13.97 21.18
N ASP A 234 0.53 -13.27 21.45
CA ASP A 234 -0.85 -13.67 21.21
C ASP A 234 -1.45 -12.80 20.11
N VAL A 235 -1.35 -13.33 18.89
CA VAL A 235 -1.64 -12.62 17.65
C VAL A 235 -3.11 -12.80 17.30
N THR A 236 -3.93 -11.81 17.64
CA THR A 236 -5.39 -11.85 17.45
C THR A 236 -5.84 -11.47 16.04
N ARG A 237 -5.09 -10.58 15.37
CA ARG A 237 -5.37 -10.07 14.00
C ARG A 237 -6.77 -9.47 13.91
N ASP A 238 -7.09 -8.54 14.80
CA ASP A 238 -8.41 -7.92 14.81
C ASP A 238 -8.53 -6.97 13.61
N LEU A 239 -9.58 -7.10 12.81
CA LEU A 239 -9.95 -6.13 11.79
C LEU A 239 -11.35 -5.61 12.08
N GLN A 240 -11.46 -4.32 12.38
CA GLN A 240 -12.73 -3.68 12.70
C GLN A 240 -13.00 -2.49 11.80
N SER A 241 -14.27 -2.29 11.41
CA SER A 241 -14.72 -1.08 10.74
C SER A 241 -15.77 -0.35 11.57
N PHE A 242 -15.77 0.98 11.49
CA PHE A 242 -16.76 1.84 12.13
C PHE A 242 -16.79 3.20 11.42
N SER A 243 -17.85 3.97 11.65
CA SER A 243 -17.98 5.32 11.11
C SER A 243 -18.51 6.28 12.18
N PHE A 244 -18.48 7.58 11.91
CA PHE A 244 -19.10 8.59 12.75
C PHE A 244 -20.49 8.96 12.21
N PRO A 245 -21.39 9.51 13.05
CA PRO A 245 -21.18 10.00 14.42
C PRO A 245 -21.28 8.93 15.51
N ILE A 246 -21.93 7.79 15.22
CA ILE A 246 -22.10 6.69 16.15
C ILE A 246 -21.05 5.63 15.82
N LEU A 247 -20.08 5.43 16.72
CA LEU A 247 -19.04 4.41 16.58
C LEU A 247 -19.62 3.00 16.76
N ASP A 248 -20.36 2.53 15.76
CA ASP A 248 -20.78 1.14 15.68
C ASP A 248 -19.65 0.29 15.07
N PHE A 249 -19.15 -0.66 15.86
CA PHE A 249 -17.98 -1.44 15.50
C PHE A 249 -18.43 -2.76 14.90
N LYS A 250 -18.09 -2.96 13.62
CA LYS A 250 -18.22 -4.25 12.92
C LYS A 250 -16.90 -4.98 12.98
N ASP A 251 -16.94 -6.28 13.30
CA ASP A 251 -15.76 -7.14 13.39
C ASP A 251 -15.69 -8.06 12.16
N HIS A 252 -14.60 -7.97 11.41
CA HIS A 252 -14.34 -8.72 10.18
C HIS A 252 -13.21 -9.74 10.36
N SER A 253 -12.77 -9.96 11.61
CA SER A 253 -11.56 -10.73 11.89
C SER A 253 -11.67 -12.20 11.45
N ALA A 254 -12.87 -12.78 11.58
CA ALA A 254 -13.14 -14.17 11.19
C ALA A 254 -13.22 -14.39 9.67
N GLU A 255 -13.43 -13.33 8.90
CA GLU A 255 -13.53 -13.37 7.44
C GLU A 255 -12.15 -13.38 6.77
N MET A 256 -11.12 -12.92 7.49
CA MET A 256 -9.76 -12.91 6.96
C MET A 256 -9.20 -14.32 6.80
N SER A 257 -8.66 -14.59 5.60
CA SER A 257 -8.08 -15.89 5.25
C SER A 257 -6.74 -15.70 4.53
N GLY A 258 -6.11 -16.81 4.14
CA GLY A 258 -4.83 -16.81 3.42
C GLY A 258 -4.06 -18.09 3.64
N VAL A 259 -3.15 -18.41 2.71
CA VAL A 259 -2.25 -19.58 2.85
C VAL A 259 -1.39 -19.46 4.12
N SER A 260 -1.04 -18.22 4.46
CA SER A 260 -0.39 -17.85 5.71
C SER A 260 -0.94 -16.51 6.17
N LEU A 261 -0.91 -16.25 7.47
CA LEU A 261 -1.41 -15.02 8.07
C LEU A 261 -0.26 -14.21 8.68
N PRO A 262 -0.38 -12.87 8.76
CA PRO A 262 0.66 -12.04 9.34
C PRO A 262 0.93 -12.44 10.81
N PRO A 263 2.20 -12.46 11.24
CA PRO A 263 2.53 -12.64 12.65
C PRO A 263 2.28 -11.35 13.43
N GLY A 264 2.55 -11.36 14.74
CA GLY A 264 2.48 -10.18 15.60
C GLY A 264 3.57 -9.16 15.25
N LEU A 265 3.31 -8.33 14.24
CA LEU A 265 4.22 -7.30 13.79
C LEU A 265 4.30 -6.15 14.81
N ARG A 266 5.53 -5.69 15.05
CA ARG A 266 5.84 -4.57 15.93
C ARG A 266 5.98 -3.30 15.11
N PHE A 267 5.45 -2.20 15.63
CA PHE A 267 5.40 -0.91 14.93
C PHE A 267 4.85 -1.02 13.50
N PRO A 268 3.67 -1.66 13.33
CA PRO A 268 3.18 -1.87 11.99
C PRO A 268 2.87 -0.54 11.32
N CYS A 269 3.20 -0.43 10.04
CA CYS A 269 2.80 0.67 9.18
C CYS A 269 1.89 0.08 8.10
N GLY A 270 0.81 0.78 7.76
CA GLY A 270 -0.03 0.35 6.66
C GLY A 270 -0.45 1.49 5.75
N TYR A 271 -0.61 1.14 4.48
CA TYR A 271 -0.94 2.05 3.38
C TYR A 271 -1.91 1.35 2.43
N LEU A 272 -2.77 2.12 1.79
CA LEU A 272 -3.69 1.64 0.77
C LEU A 272 -3.09 1.82 -0.62
N ILE A 273 -3.27 0.83 -1.48
CA ILE A 273 -2.89 0.89 -2.89
C ILE A 273 -3.83 -0.02 -3.71
N GLY A 274 -4.65 0.62 -4.54
CA GLY A 274 -5.79 -0.06 -5.18
C GLY A 274 -6.63 -0.82 -4.15
N HIS A 275 -7.02 -2.05 -4.46
CA HIS A 275 -7.81 -2.89 -3.55
C HIS A 275 -7.03 -3.55 -2.40
N HIS A 276 -5.81 -3.13 -2.12
CA HIS A 276 -4.97 -3.75 -1.10
C HIS A 276 -4.61 -2.77 0.01
N MET A 277 -4.65 -3.26 1.25
CA MET A 277 -3.89 -2.64 2.34
C MET A 277 -2.56 -3.38 2.47
N VAL A 278 -1.45 -2.67 2.25
CA VAL A 278 -0.10 -3.17 2.48
C VAL A 278 0.29 -2.84 3.91
N MET A 279 0.63 -3.86 4.70
CA MET A 279 1.10 -3.75 6.08
C MET A 279 2.54 -4.24 6.20
N THR A 280 3.36 -3.47 6.90
CA THR A 280 4.75 -3.81 7.18
C THR A 280 5.05 -3.70 8.66
N GLY A 281 6.10 -4.39 9.12
CA GLY A 281 6.58 -4.24 10.48
C GLY A 281 7.64 -5.27 10.85
N THR A 282 8.20 -5.10 12.04
CA THR A 282 9.28 -5.97 12.53
C THR A 282 8.68 -7.21 13.20
N TYR A 283 9.16 -8.39 12.81
CA TYR A 283 8.89 -9.65 13.48
C TYR A 283 10.17 -10.16 14.16
N LEU A 284 10.08 -10.37 15.47
CA LEU A 284 11.21 -10.81 16.30
C LEU A 284 10.81 -12.00 17.14
N THR A 285 11.54 -13.10 16.95
CA THR A 285 11.55 -14.29 17.81
C THR A 285 13.00 -14.60 18.18
N PRO A 286 13.26 -15.53 19.11
CA PRO A 286 14.63 -15.96 19.41
C PRO A 286 15.39 -16.50 18.19
N THR A 287 14.68 -16.98 17.16
CA THR A 287 15.26 -17.64 15.98
C THR A 287 15.16 -16.79 14.72
N LEU A 288 14.20 -15.87 14.62
CA LEU A 288 13.93 -15.10 13.41
C LEU A 288 13.88 -13.60 13.72
N LYS A 289 14.65 -12.83 12.96
CA LYS A 289 14.61 -11.36 12.96
C LYS A 289 14.34 -10.93 11.53
N ALA A 290 13.17 -10.39 11.26
CA ALA A 290 12.79 -10.01 9.91
C ALA A 290 11.92 -8.75 9.89
N PHE A 291 12.10 -7.93 8.87
CA PHE A 291 11.12 -6.93 8.48
C PHE A 291 10.20 -7.57 7.44
N ASN A 292 8.92 -7.68 7.77
CA ASN A 292 7.94 -8.39 6.94
C ASN A 292 7.02 -7.42 6.22
N ILE A 293 6.58 -7.83 5.03
CA ILE A 293 5.62 -7.12 4.19
C ILE A 293 4.47 -8.07 3.89
N TRP A 294 3.25 -7.60 4.12
CA TRP A 294 2.01 -8.32 3.92
C TRP A 294 1.04 -7.43 3.16
N ALA A 295 0.18 -8.04 2.34
CA ALA A 295 -0.93 -7.35 1.70
C ALA A 295 -2.22 -8.08 2.03
N LEU A 296 -3.23 -7.32 2.46
CA LEU A 296 -4.60 -7.79 2.58
C LEU A 296 -5.36 -7.30 1.36
N ASN A 297 -5.89 -8.21 0.56
CA ASN A 297 -6.87 -7.85 -0.46
C ASN A 297 -8.18 -7.49 0.27
N LEU A 298 -8.63 -6.26 0.14
CA LEU A 298 -9.79 -5.77 0.88
C LEU A 298 -11.10 -6.34 0.33
N THR A 299 -11.16 -6.67 -0.96
CA THR A 299 -12.36 -7.21 -1.61
C THR A 299 -12.74 -8.59 -1.09
N ASN A 300 -11.77 -9.46 -0.82
CA ASN A 300 -12.03 -10.85 -0.39
C ASN A 300 -11.37 -11.21 0.96
N LEU A 301 -10.76 -10.23 1.63
CA LEU A 301 -10.07 -10.37 2.91
C LEU A 301 -8.99 -11.49 2.93
N VAL A 302 -8.34 -11.74 1.80
CA VAL A 302 -7.24 -12.70 1.69
C VAL A 302 -5.89 -12.02 1.91
N TRP A 303 -5.13 -12.53 2.89
CA TRP A 303 -3.75 -12.15 3.14
C TRP A 303 -2.78 -12.86 2.20
N VAL A 304 -1.83 -12.08 1.69
CA VAL A 304 -0.70 -12.55 0.92
C VAL A 304 0.59 -11.98 1.50
N ARG A 305 1.60 -12.83 1.68
CA ARG A 305 2.94 -12.39 2.06
C ARG A 305 3.69 -11.88 0.83
N ILE A 306 4.26 -10.70 0.92
CA ILE A 306 5.16 -10.16 -0.11
C ILE A 306 6.58 -10.62 0.23
N ASP A 307 7.03 -11.65 -0.48
CA ASP A 307 8.39 -12.18 -0.33
C ASP A 307 9.34 -11.51 -1.33
N VAL A 308 10.28 -10.75 -0.80
CA VAL A 308 11.32 -10.01 -1.54
C VAL A 308 12.68 -10.71 -1.51
N GLY A 309 12.69 -12.00 -1.12
CA GLY A 309 13.89 -12.82 -1.17
C GLY A 309 14.96 -12.35 -0.19
N SER A 310 16.19 -12.26 -0.68
CA SER A 310 17.37 -12.01 0.14
C SER A 310 17.56 -10.54 0.54
N VAL A 311 16.85 -9.62 -0.12
CA VAL A 311 17.05 -8.15 0.00
C VAL A 311 16.88 -7.67 1.44
N LEU A 312 15.89 -8.19 2.16
CA LEU A 312 15.62 -7.82 3.56
C LEU A 312 16.16 -8.84 4.58
N ALA A 313 16.89 -9.87 4.13
CA ALA A 313 17.38 -10.94 5.00
C ALA A 313 18.52 -10.48 5.92
N GLN A 314 19.29 -9.48 5.49
CA GLN A 314 20.37 -8.86 6.26
C GLN A 314 20.14 -7.35 6.39
N GLY A 315 20.56 -6.80 7.53
CA GLY A 315 20.45 -5.38 7.83
C GLY A 315 19.35 -5.08 8.84
N SER A 316 19.33 -3.82 9.25
CA SER A 316 18.30 -3.26 10.11
C SER A 316 17.33 -2.47 9.26
N TRP A 317 16.21 -3.10 8.89
CA TRP A 317 15.10 -2.50 8.15
C TRP A 317 13.96 -2.21 9.11
N ASN A 318 13.52 -0.95 9.21
CA ASN A 318 12.70 -0.52 10.35
C ASN A 318 11.43 0.26 9.96
N LYS A 319 11.39 0.89 8.78
CA LYS A 319 10.28 1.79 8.43
C LYS A 319 9.92 1.69 6.96
N GLY A 320 8.68 1.35 6.68
CA GLY A 320 8.09 1.30 5.35
C GLY A 320 7.28 2.55 5.01
N VAL A 321 7.37 3.01 3.76
CA VAL A 321 6.58 4.10 3.18
C VAL A 321 6.15 3.73 1.76
N LEU A 322 4.87 3.92 1.43
CA LEU A 322 4.36 3.71 0.09
C LEU A 322 4.78 4.87 -0.83
N TYR A 323 5.36 4.54 -1.99
CA TYR A 323 5.55 5.47 -3.11
C TYR A 323 4.51 5.15 -4.20
N GLU A 324 3.33 5.75 -4.03
CA GLU A 324 2.13 5.44 -4.81
C GLU A 324 2.32 5.66 -6.32
N ASN A 325 2.94 6.77 -6.74
CA ASN A 325 3.10 7.12 -8.15
C ASN A 325 3.83 6.06 -9.01
N LYS A 326 4.70 5.25 -8.39
CA LYS A 326 5.46 4.19 -9.08
C LYS A 326 5.02 2.79 -8.67
N ASN A 327 3.94 2.63 -7.91
CA ASN A 327 3.54 1.35 -7.30
C ASN A 327 4.70 0.68 -6.53
N GLN A 328 5.49 1.48 -5.82
CA GLN A 328 6.70 1.01 -5.12
C GLN A 328 6.55 1.17 -3.61
N PHE A 329 7.23 0.30 -2.87
CA PHE A 329 7.30 0.38 -1.42
C PHE A 329 8.74 0.59 -0.98
N ILE A 330 8.99 1.70 -0.29
CA ILE A 330 10.32 2.11 0.14
C ILE A 330 10.50 1.76 1.61
N ILE A 331 11.61 1.10 1.94
CA ILE A 331 11.91 0.65 3.29
C ILE A 331 13.25 1.24 3.71
N PHE A 332 13.22 2.06 4.77
CA PHE A 332 14.41 2.66 5.35
C PHE A 332 15.12 1.71 6.31
N GLY A 333 16.45 1.78 6.27
CA GLY A 333 17.28 1.01 7.15
C GLY A 333 18.77 1.24 6.97
N ASP A 334 19.52 0.29 7.50
CA ASP A 334 20.96 0.18 7.26
C ASP A 334 21.32 -1.29 7.07
N ARG A 335 21.81 -1.63 5.86
CA ARG A 335 22.22 -2.99 5.49
C ARG A 335 23.36 -3.54 6.35
N ASN A 336 24.10 -2.67 7.04
CA ASN A 336 25.29 -3.03 7.81
C ASN A 336 25.02 -3.20 9.32
N ARG A 337 23.78 -3.00 9.78
CA ARG A 337 23.39 -3.06 11.19
C ARG A 337 22.54 -4.28 11.52
N ASP A 338 22.45 -4.65 12.80
CA ASP A 338 21.58 -5.71 13.29
C ASP A 338 20.20 -5.16 13.67
N LEU A 339 19.15 -5.81 13.15
CA LEU A 339 17.76 -5.41 13.37
C LEU A 339 17.34 -5.47 14.84
N LEU A 340 17.83 -6.44 15.62
CA LEU A 340 17.45 -6.60 17.03
C LEU A 340 18.10 -5.51 17.90
N GLU A 341 19.37 -5.17 17.63
CA GLU A 341 20.06 -4.07 18.30
C GLU A 341 19.32 -2.74 18.10
N ASP A 342 18.98 -2.41 16.85
CA ASP A 342 18.30 -1.16 16.52
C ASP A 342 16.86 -1.13 17.04
N TYR A 343 16.15 -2.26 16.96
CA TYR A 343 14.82 -2.39 17.57
C TYR A 343 14.86 -2.11 19.07
N SER A 344 15.86 -2.62 19.79
CA SER A 344 16.03 -2.41 21.24
C SER A 344 16.18 -0.94 21.60
N HIS A 345 16.77 -0.15 20.70
CA HIS A 345 16.92 1.31 20.83
C HIS A 345 15.80 2.11 20.16
N ARG A 346 14.84 1.44 19.50
CA ARG A 346 13.80 2.02 18.64
C ARG A 346 14.38 2.92 17.54
N GLN A 347 15.55 2.55 17.06
CA GLN A 347 16.33 3.30 16.08
C GLN A 347 15.80 3.04 14.67
N VAL A 348 15.59 4.12 13.93
CA VAL A 348 15.36 4.11 12.48
C VAL A 348 16.56 4.77 11.81
N ASN A 349 17.13 4.07 10.82
CA ASN A 349 18.25 4.54 10.01
C ASN A 349 17.77 4.94 8.62
N TYR A 350 18.52 5.83 7.96
CA TYR A 350 18.18 6.36 6.64
C TYR A 350 19.32 6.22 5.62
N ASN A 351 20.40 5.52 5.99
CA ASN A 351 21.59 5.31 5.16
C ASN A 351 21.33 4.47 3.92
N HIS A 352 20.37 3.56 3.99
CA HIS A 352 20.00 2.67 2.89
C HIS A 352 18.48 2.64 2.74
N ILE A 353 18.05 2.40 1.51
CA ILE A 353 16.67 2.07 1.18
C ILE A 353 16.61 0.73 0.46
N ALA A 354 15.58 -0.05 0.77
CA ALA A 354 15.11 -1.12 -0.09
C ALA A 354 13.86 -0.64 -0.84
N ILE A 355 13.85 -0.82 -2.15
CA ILE A 355 12.73 -0.46 -3.03
C ILE A 355 12.09 -1.77 -3.48
N VAL A 356 10.81 -1.94 -3.21
CA VAL A 356 10.03 -3.12 -3.59
C VAL A 356 9.01 -2.72 -4.65
N ASP A 357 9.01 -3.41 -5.79
CA ASP A 357 8.02 -3.24 -6.84
C ASP A 357 6.75 -4.02 -6.46
N LEU A 358 5.69 -3.32 -6.07
CA LEU A 358 4.42 -3.94 -5.68
C LEU A 358 3.63 -4.44 -6.89
N GLU A 359 3.82 -3.83 -8.06
CA GLU A 359 3.13 -4.23 -9.28
C GLU A 359 3.56 -5.63 -9.72
N ALA A 360 4.81 -6.03 -9.45
CA ALA A 360 5.30 -7.39 -9.65
C ALA A 360 4.59 -8.46 -8.77
N PHE A 361 3.78 -8.03 -7.80
CA PHE A 361 2.90 -8.86 -6.97
C PHE A 361 1.41 -8.72 -7.37
N GLY A 362 1.09 -7.90 -8.37
CA GLY A 362 -0.28 -7.56 -8.75
C GLY A 362 -0.92 -6.49 -7.88
N ILE A 363 -0.13 -5.77 -7.10
CA ILE A 363 -0.59 -4.71 -6.21
C ILE A 363 -0.21 -3.38 -6.86
N CYS A 364 -1.18 -2.73 -7.49
CA CYS A 364 -0.97 -1.49 -8.22
C CYS A 364 -2.21 -0.59 -8.08
N THR A 365 -2.00 0.71 -8.29
CA THR A 365 -3.10 1.67 -8.42
C THR A 365 -3.93 1.33 -9.66
N ILE A 366 -5.24 1.50 -9.54
CA ILE A 366 -6.16 1.36 -10.66
C ILE A 366 -6.01 2.59 -11.56
N PRO A 367 -5.90 2.44 -12.89
CA PRO A 367 -5.83 3.59 -13.80
C PRO A 367 -7.06 4.50 -13.64
N LYS A 368 -6.85 5.74 -13.21
CA LYS A 368 -7.93 6.71 -12.92
C LYS A 368 -8.77 6.98 -14.16
N GLU A 369 -10.10 7.00 -14.05
CA GLU A 369 -10.97 7.37 -15.17
C GLU A 369 -10.73 8.81 -15.65
N THR A 370 -10.71 8.99 -16.97
CA THR A 370 -10.48 10.28 -17.65
C THR A 370 -11.75 10.84 -18.30
N SER A 371 -12.72 9.96 -18.54
CA SER A 371 -14.02 10.29 -19.15
C SER A 371 -15.13 9.78 -18.25
N ALA A 372 -16.17 10.59 -18.02
CA ALA A 372 -17.34 10.18 -17.24
C ALA A 372 -18.04 8.98 -17.90
N PRO A 373 -18.64 8.04 -17.12
CA PRO A 373 -19.28 6.84 -17.67
C PRO A 373 -20.27 7.12 -18.82
N VAL A 374 -21.10 8.17 -18.67
CA VAL A 374 -22.05 8.60 -19.71
C VAL A 374 -21.34 8.98 -21.02
N ALA A 375 -20.19 9.64 -20.95
CA ALA A 375 -19.41 9.99 -22.14
C ALA A 375 -18.82 8.74 -22.83
N GLN A 376 -18.42 7.74 -22.04
CA GLN A 376 -17.93 6.47 -22.57
C GLN A 376 -19.06 5.69 -23.28
N GLU A 377 -20.25 5.62 -22.67
CA GLU A 377 -21.45 5.01 -23.28
C GLU A 377 -21.88 5.71 -24.57
N LEU A 378 -21.92 7.04 -24.57
CA LEU A 378 -22.21 7.83 -25.77
C LEU A 378 -21.18 7.57 -26.88
N GLY A 379 -19.90 7.43 -26.54
CA GLY A 379 -18.85 7.05 -27.48
C GLY A 379 -19.12 5.70 -28.15
N LEU A 380 -19.48 4.67 -27.37
CA LEU A 380 -19.86 3.37 -27.94
C LEU A 380 -21.12 3.45 -28.79
N SER A 381 -22.12 4.22 -28.37
CA SER A 381 -23.35 4.41 -29.15
C SER A 381 -23.05 5.07 -30.49
N MET A 382 -22.16 6.07 -30.52
CA MET A 382 -21.76 6.75 -31.76
C MET A 382 -21.02 5.81 -32.71
N LEU A 383 -20.14 4.93 -32.20
CA LEU A 383 -19.44 3.94 -33.02
C LEU A 383 -20.40 2.92 -33.66
N ASN A 384 -21.49 2.59 -32.97
CA ASN A 384 -22.50 1.65 -33.46
C ASN A 384 -23.50 2.27 -34.45
N GLU A 385 -23.46 3.58 -34.67
CA GLU A 385 -24.37 4.31 -35.53
C GLU A 385 -23.71 4.58 -36.90
N PRO A 386 -24.03 3.82 -37.97
CA PRO A 386 -23.33 3.91 -39.24
C PRO A 386 -23.49 5.27 -39.93
N SER A 387 -24.59 5.99 -39.65
CA SER A 387 -24.85 7.33 -40.19
C SER A 387 -23.86 8.39 -39.70
N MET A 388 -23.15 8.13 -38.59
CA MET A 388 -22.14 9.01 -38.02
C MET A 388 -20.72 8.76 -38.57
N ALA A 389 -20.54 7.74 -39.42
CA ALA A 389 -19.26 7.38 -39.99
C ALA A 389 -18.99 8.12 -41.31
N ASP A 390 -17.77 8.64 -41.44
CA ASP A 390 -17.25 9.32 -42.64
C ASP A 390 -16.04 8.60 -43.26
N MET A 391 -15.64 7.47 -42.65
CA MET A 391 -14.44 6.72 -42.98
C MET A 391 -14.61 5.22 -42.62
N GLU A 392 -13.85 4.34 -43.29
CA GLU A 392 -13.74 2.93 -42.94
C GLU A 392 -12.29 2.54 -42.61
N ILE A 393 -12.15 1.72 -41.57
CA ILE A 393 -10.93 0.96 -41.30
C ILE A 393 -11.10 -0.45 -41.86
N ILE A 394 -10.25 -0.80 -42.82
CA ILE A 394 -10.18 -2.12 -43.44
C ILE A 394 -9.14 -2.95 -42.70
N THR A 395 -9.58 -4.07 -42.14
CA THR A 395 -8.75 -4.98 -41.35
C THR A 395 -8.07 -5.99 -42.25
N ASP A 396 -7.09 -6.72 -41.74
CA ASP A 396 -6.30 -7.62 -42.58
C ASP A 396 -7.10 -8.83 -43.10
N ASP A 397 -8.13 -9.22 -42.37
CA ASP A 397 -9.16 -10.18 -42.78
C ASP A 397 -10.23 -9.57 -43.72
N ASN A 398 -9.95 -8.41 -44.33
CA ASN A 398 -10.79 -7.67 -45.28
C ASN A 398 -12.19 -7.33 -44.75
N ARG A 399 -12.33 -7.14 -43.44
CA ARG A 399 -13.56 -6.63 -42.84
C ARG A 399 -13.46 -5.12 -42.67
N SER A 400 -14.61 -4.48 -42.69
CA SER A 400 -14.72 -3.03 -42.61
C SER A 400 -15.30 -2.61 -41.26
N ILE A 401 -14.70 -1.58 -40.65
CA ILE A 401 -15.20 -0.93 -39.43
C ILE A 401 -15.54 0.52 -39.80
N PRO A 402 -16.83 0.91 -39.81
CA PRO A 402 -17.22 2.30 -40.05
C PRO A 402 -16.83 3.16 -38.84
N VAL A 403 -16.19 4.29 -39.10
CA VAL A 403 -15.66 5.19 -38.07
C VAL A 403 -15.83 6.66 -38.45
N ASN A 404 -15.77 7.51 -37.43
CA ASN A 404 -15.74 8.96 -37.55
C ASN A 404 -14.29 9.45 -37.42
N SER A 405 -13.77 10.03 -38.49
CA SER A 405 -12.40 10.51 -38.61
C SER A 405 -12.06 11.61 -37.60
N GLY A 406 -13.06 12.43 -37.22
CA GLY A 406 -12.92 13.49 -36.22
C GLY A 406 -12.63 12.94 -34.82
N VAL A 407 -13.37 11.92 -34.38
CA VAL A 407 -13.15 11.25 -33.08
C VAL A 407 -11.77 10.61 -33.03
N ILE A 408 -11.42 9.86 -34.08
CA ILE A 408 -10.12 9.17 -34.15
C ILE A 408 -8.97 10.17 -34.16
N LYS A 409 -9.07 11.25 -34.94
CA LYS A 409 -8.05 12.31 -35.00
C LYS A 409 -7.77 12.93 -33.63
N LEU A 410 -8.79 13.10 -32.80
CA LEU A 410 -8.66 13.69 -31.47
C LEU A 410 -7.87 12.78 -30.50
N ARG A 411 -8.02 11.45 -30.64
CA ARG A 411 -7.49 10.47 -29.67
C ARG A 411 -6.34 9.62 -30.17
N TRP A 412 -5.99 9.72 -31.45
CA TRP A 412 -4.89 8.98 -32.07
C TRP A 412 -3.93 9.94 -32.80
N PRO A 413 -2.86 10.41 -32.15
CA PRO A 413 -1.95 11.41 -32.71
C PRO A 413 -1.30 11.00 -34.04
N TYR A 414 -0.87 9.74 -34.16
CA TYR A 414 -0.32 9.22 -35.42
C TYR A 414 -1.31 9.36 -36.59
N PHE A 415 -2.59 9.07 -36.34
CA PHE A 415 -3.62 9.23 -37.36
C PHE A 415 -3.88 10.70 -37.71
N ALA A 416 -3.80 11.61 -36.75
CA ALA A 416 -3.89 13.04 -37.01
C ALA A 416 -2.79 13.52 -37.96
N THR A 417 -1.55 13.04 -37.77
CA THR A 417 -0.43 13.31 -38.69
C THR A 417 -0.70 12.75 -40.07
N LEU A 418 -1.12 11.48 -40.17
CA LEU A 418 -1.43 10.82 -41.44
C LEU A 418 -2.54 11.52 -42.24
N LEU A 419 -3.53 12.10 -41.55
CA LEU A 419 -4.56 12.92 -42.17
C LEU A 419 -4.03 14.28 -42.65
N SER A 420 -3.13 14.90 -41.90
CA SER A 420 -2.54 16.20 -42.27
C SER A 420 -1.62 16.10 -43.50
N GLU A 421 -0.87 15.00 -43.63
CA GLU A 421 0.05 14.75 -44.75
C GLU A 421 -0.69 14.46 -46.06
N LYS A 422 -1.89 13.87 -46.00
CA LYS A 422 -2.66 13.51 -47.20
C LYS A 422 -3.44 14.66 -47.84
N GLY A 423 -3.47 15.83 -47.21
CA GLY A 423 -4.20 17.02 -47.69
C GLY A 423 -5.72 16.82 -47.75
N GLU A 424 -6.48 17.92 -47.68
CA GLU A 424 -7.96 17.92 -47.77
C GLU A 424 -8.52 17.51 -49.16
N ALA A 425 -7.67 17.02 -50.07
CA ALA A 425 -7.96 16.92 -51.51
C ALA A 425 -8.71 15.65 -51.96
N ALA A 426 -9.15 14.76 -51.06
CA ALA A 426 -9.94 13.59 -51.43
C ALA A 426 -11.38 13.75 -50.93
N SER A 427 -12.30 14.25 -51.78
CA SER A 427 -13.74 14.40 -51.51
C SER A 427 -14.50 13.05 -51.52
N GLY A 428 -13.85 11.99 -51.06
CA GLY A 428 -14.36 10.63 -51.06
C GLY A 428 -14.31 10.01 -49.67
N PHE A 429 -15.17 9.02 -49.47
CA PHE A 429 -15.21 8.20 -48.28
C PHE A 429 -13.81 7.61 -47.99
N LYS A 430 -13.20 8.02 -46.88
CA LYS A 430 -11.78 7.71 -46.60
C LYS A 430 -11.66 6.24 -46.17
N ARG A 431 -10.65 5.53 -46.69
CA ARG A 431 -10.35 4.15 -46.30
C ARG A 431 -8.92 4.07 -45.80
N MET A 432 -8.73 3.40 -44.67
CA MET A 432 -7.41 3.11 -44.10
C MET A 432 -7.29 1.63 -43.81
N ARG A 433 -6.15 1.04 -44.15
CA ARG A 433 -5.87 -0.36 -43.80
C ARG A 433 -5.16 -0.43 -42.45
N MET A 434 -5.62 -1.33 -41.58
CA MET A 434 -4.97 -1.64 -40.31
C MET A 434 -4.46 -3.10 -40.35
N PRO A 435 -3.18 -3.36 -40.02
CA PRO A 435 -2.59 -4.70 -40.08
C PRO A 435 -2.97 -5.55 -38.86
N GLU A 436 -4.25 -5.56 -38.51
CA GLU A 436 -4.82 -6.33 -37.40
C GLU A 436 -6.08 -7.04 -37.87
N ILE A 437 -6.41 -8.15 -37.20
CA ILE A 437 -7.69 -8.83 -37.39
C ILE A 437 -8.85 -7.97 -36.86
N TYR A 438 -10.05 -8.17 -37.40
CA TYR A 438 -11.25 -7.42 -37.01
C TYR A 438 -11.46 -7.29 -35.51
N ALA A 439 -11.27 -8.38 -34.75
CA ALA A 439 -11.50 -8.35 -33.31
C ALA A 439 -10.56 -7.41 -32.54
N VAL A 440 -9.29 -7.30 -32.97
CA VAL A 440 -8.29 -6.41 -32.35
C VAL A 440 -8.51 -4.98 -32.81
N ALA A 441 -8.71 -4.77 -34.11
CA ALA A 441 -8.99 -3.45 -34.67
C ALA A 441 -10.25 -2.83 -34.05
N LEU A 442 -11.33 -3.60 -33.92
CA LEU A 442 -12.56 -3.12 -33.27
C LEU A 442 -12.32 -2.78 -31.80
N ALA A 443 -11.60 -3.61 -31.05
CA ALA A 443 -11.28 -3.35 -29.66
C ALA A 443 -10.43 -2.08 -29.47
N PHE A 444 -9.52 -1.81 -30.41
CA PHE A 444 -8.71 -0.60 -30.44
C PHE A 444 -9.57 0.64 -30.76
N VAL A 445 -10.43 0.56 -31.77
CA VAL A 445 -11.36 1.65 -32.13
C VAL A 445 -12.34 1.94 -31.00
N GLN A 446 -12.89 0.91 -30.35
CA GLN A 446 -13.73 1.07 -29.16
C GLN A 446 -13.02 1.90 -28.10
N TYR A 447 -11.75 1.60 -27.80
CA TYR A 447 -10.94 2.40 -26.88
C TYR A 447 -10.82 3.86 -27.34
N LEU A 448 -10.59 4.13 -28.64
CA LEU A 448 -10.50 5.51 -29.13
C LEU A 448 -11.80 6.30 -28.90
N TYR A 449 -12.96 5.64 -28.96
CA TYR A 449 -14.26 6.26 -28.70
C TYR A 449 -14.56 6.45 -27.21
N THR A 450 -14.07 5.57 -26.35
CA THR A 450 -14.42 5.55 -24.91
C THR A 450 -13.34 6.09 -23.99
N ASP A 451 -12.08 6.11 -24.43
CA ASP A 451 -10.88 6.32 -23.60
C ASP A 451 -10.75 5.31 -22.43
N HIS A 452 -11.41 4.16 -22.57
CA HIS A 452 -11.48 3.10 -21.57
C HIS A 452 -11.75 1.71 -22.17
N LEU A 453 -11.43 0.63 -21.45
CA LEU A 453 -11.75 -0.73 -21.87
C LEU A 453 -13.11 -1.12 -21.30
N MET A 454 -14.18 -0.98 -22.09
CA MET A 454 -15.56 -1.19 -21.61
C MET A 454 -16.14 -2.56 -21.98
N THR A 455 -15.65 -3.20 -23.04
CA THR A 455 -16.30 -4.40 -23.59
C THR A 455 -15.67 -5.68 -23.07
N ALA A 456 -16.47 -6.75 -22.95
CA ALA A 456 -15.96 -8.08 -22.60
C ALA A 456 -14.94 -8.60 -23.62
N GLN A 457 -15.04 -8.18 -24.88
CA GLN A 457 -14.05 -8.52 -25.92
C GLN A 457 -12.69 -7.89 -25.65
N GLN A 458 -12.66 -6.61 -25.22
CA GLN A 458 -11.42 -5.92 -24.87
C GLN A 458 -10.67 -6.61 -23.72
N HIS A 459 -11.39 -7.25 -22.79
CA HIS A 459 -10.81 -7.96 -21.63
C HIS A 459 -10.31 -9.37 -21.94
N ARG A 460 -10.41 -9.87 -23.18
CA ARG A 460 -9.86 -11.17 -23.54
C ARG A 460 -8.32 -11.11 -23.56
N PRO A 461 -7.59 -12.07 -22.94
CA PRO A 461 -6.13 -12.00 -22.80
C PRO A 461 -5.37 -11.79 -24.12
N ASN A 462 -5.81 -12.46 -25.19
CA ASN A 462 -5.23 -12.34 -26.52
C ASN A 462 -5.47 -10.96 -27.15
N ILE A 463 -6.62 -10.33 -26.90
CA ILE A 463 -6.93 -8.98 -27.38
C ILE A 463 -6.13 -7.96 -26.58
N LEU A 464 -6.13 -8.06 -25.24
CA LEU A 464 -5.33 -7.20 -24.36
C LEU A 464 -3.84 -7.20 -24.73
N SER A 465 -3.29 -8.38 -25.02
CA SER A 465 -1.90 -8.54 -25.44
C SER A 465 -1.60 -7.77 -26.74
N ARG A 466 -2.51 -7.80 -27.72
CA ARG A 466 -2.38 -7.00 -28.94
C ARG A 466 -2.59 -5.51 -28.68
N LEU A 467 -3.55 -5.13 -27.84
CA LEU A 467 -3.77 -3.73 -27.46
C LEU A 467 -2.56 -3.12 -26.75
N LEU A 468 -1.86 -3.88 -25.90
CA LEU A 468 -0.63 -3.45 -25.25
C LEU A 468 0.48 -3.21 -26.29
N LEU A 469 0.65 -4.09 -27.28
CA LEU A 469 1.59 -3.85 -28.39
C LEU A 469 1.22 -2.60 -29.20
N LEU A 470 -0.06 -2.43 -29.56
CA LEU A 470 -0.52 -1.25 -30.28
C LEU A 470 -0.33 0.04 -29.49
N SER A 471 -0.44 -0.02 -28.16
CA SER A 471 -0.20 1.12 -27.29
C SER A 471 1.25 1.59 -27.35
N ASP A 472 2.21 0.66 -27.45
CA ASP A 472 3.62 0.97 -27.59
C ASP A 472 3.94 1.50 -29.00
N VAL A 473 3.44 0.80 -30.03
CA VAL A 473 3.61 1.18 -31.45
C VAL A 473 3.07 2.58 -31.75
N TYR A 474 1.93 2.96 -31.16
CA TYR A 474 1.30 4.27 -31.39
C TYR A 474 1.54 5.28 -30.27
N HIS A 475 2.37 4.96 -29.29
CA HIS A 475 2.67 5.79 -28.12
C HIS A 475 1.41 6.27 -27.35
N LEU A 476 0.42 5.39 -27.22
CA LEU A 476 -0.82 5.63 -26.49
C LEU A 476 -0.67 5.15 -25.04
N GLN A 477 0.00 5.95 -24.21
CA GLN A 477 0.32 5.61 -22.82
C GLN A 477 -0.89 5.11 -22.04
N ARG A 478 -2.02 5.81 -22.18
CA ARG A 478 -3.29 5.48 -21.52
C ARG A 478 -3.80 4.07 -21.85
N LEU A 479 -3.76 3.68 -23.12
CA LEU A 479 -4.12 2.31 -23.54
C LEU A 479 -3.17 1.29 -22.92
N GLY A 480 -1.87 1.62 -22.86
CA GLY A 480 -0.85 0.77 -22.28
C GLY A 480 -1.07 0.51 -20.80
N ASP A 481 -1.45 1.54 -20.03
CA ASP A 481 -1.73 1.43 -18.60
C ASP A 481 -2.99 0.59 -18.33
N LEU A 482 -4.07 0.83 -19.09
CA LEU A 482 -5.30 0.04 -19.01
C LEU A 482 -5.07 -1.42 -19.39
N ALA A 483 -4.37 -1.67 -20.50
CA ALA A 483 -4.08 -3.02 -20.96
C ALA A 483 -3.17 -3.77 -19.97
N THR A 484 -2.16 -3.09 -19.40
CA THR A 484 -1.25 -3.65 -18.40
C THR A 484 -2.03 -4.04 -17.13
N HIS A 485 -2.89 -3.16 -16.62
CA HIS A 485 -3.76 -3.45 -15.48
C HIS A 485 -4.71 -4.62 -15.75
N ALA A 486 -5.37 -4.66 -16.90
CA ALA A 486 -6.27 -5.76 -17.25
C ALA A 486 -5.51 -7.09 -17.46
N LEU A 487 -4.29 -7.07 -17.98
CA LEU A 487 -3.44 -8.26 -18.11
C LEU A 487 -2.99 -8.79 -16.74
N HIS A 488 -2.76 -7.91 -15.76
CA HIS A 488 -2.52 -8.31 -14.37
C HIS A 488 -3.72 -9.06 -13.78
N GLN A 489 -4.95 -8.68 -14.13
CA GLN A 489 -6.17 -9.36 -13.67
C GLN A 489 -6.42 -10.68 -14.43
N ALA A 490 -6.06 -10.73 -15.72
CA ALA A 490 -6.22 -11.89 -16.59
C ALA A 490 -5.08 -12.94 -16.47
N LEU A 491 -4.14 -12.73 -15.54
CA LEU A 491 -2.97 -13.59 -15.38
C LEU A 491 -3.33 -14.90 -14.66
N THR A 492 -3.21 -16.00 -15.39
CA THR A 492 -3.46 -17.37 -14.92
C THR A 492 -2.34 -18.28 -15.41
N ILE A 493 -2.32 -19.54 -14.96
CA ILE A 493 -1.32 -20.53 -15.42
C ILE A 493 -1.35 -20.69 -16.96
N SER A 494 -2.54 -20.66 -17.57
CA SER A 494 -2.69 -20.84 -19.02
C SER A 494 -2.34 -19.60 -19.84
N THR A 495 -2.52 -18.39 -19.28
CA THR A 495 -2.24 -17.13 -19.98
C THR A 495 -0.82 -16.62 -19.75
N ALA A 496 -0.12 -17.09 -18.72
CA ALA A 496 1.15 -16.53 -18.28
C ALA A 496 2.25 -16.47 -19.36
N SER A 497 2.37 -17.49 -20.22
CA SER A 497 3.40 -17.50 -21.28
C SER A 497 3.21 -16.37 -22.29
N MET A 498 1.96 -16.14 -22.73
CA MET A 498 1.63 -15.08 -23.69
C MET A 498 1.90 -13.70 -23.07
N ILE A 499 1.47 -13.53 -21.82
CA ILE A 499 1.64 -12.26 -21.09
C ILE A 499 3.11 -11.96 -20.86
N TYR A 500 3.92 -12.98 -20.54
CA TYR A 500 5.37 -12.84 -20.39
C TYR A 500 6.05 -12.34 -21.68
N GLU A 501 5.69 -12.90 -22.84
CA GLU A 501 6.26 -12.50 -24.13
C GLU A 501 5.92 -11.05 -24.47
N VAL A 502 4.65 -10.66 -24.37
CA VAL A 502 4.22 -9.31 -24.72
C VAL A 502 4.74 -8.26 -23.74
N SER A 503 4.77 -8.57 -22.44
CA SER A 503 5.35 -7.66 -21.44
C SER A 503 6.84 -7.45 -21.67
N ALA A 504 7.58 -8.47 -22.12
CA ALA A 504 8.99 -8.34 -22.51
C ALA A 504 9.15 -7.43 -23.76
N MET A 505 8.30 -7.59 -24.77
CA MET A 505 8.34 -6.76 -25.99
C MET A 505 8.02 -5.29 -25.73
N THR A 506 7.13 -5.00 -24.77
CA THR A 506 6.65 -3.65 -24.45
C THR A 506 7.37 -3.01 -23.24
N GLY A 507 8.41 -3.67 -22.72
CA GLY A 507 9.20 -3.17 -21.59
C GLY A 507 8.41 -3.07 -20.26
N ARG A 508 7.32 -3.83 -20.10
CA ARG A 508 6.51 -3.88 -18.87
C ARG A 508 7.11 -4.86 -17.85
N THR A 509 8.22 -4.48 -17.24
CA THR A 509 9.04 -5.36 -16.38
C THR A 509 8.26 -5.96 -15.20
N ALA A 510 7.41 -5.19 -14.52
CA ALA A 510 6.63 -5.70 -13.37
C ALA A 510 5.66 -6.82 -13.77
N LEU A 511 4.91 -6.62 -14.86
CA LEU A 511 4.02 -7.62 -15.45
C LEU A 511 4.80 -8.86 -15.92
N GLN A 512 5.97 -8.65 -16.53
CA GLN A 512 6.86 -9.73 -16.95
C GLN A 512 7.33 -10.59 -15.77
N ILE A 513 7.82 -9.96 -14.69
CA ILE A 513 8.25 -10.66 -13.48
C ILE A 513 7.09 -11.44 -12.87
N ARG A 514 5.90 -10.84 -12.79
CA ARG A 514 4.71 -11.49 -12.25
C ARG A 514 4.31 -12.72 -13.08
N ALA A 515 4.31 -12.61 -14.40
CA ALA A 515 4.02 -13.73 -15.30
C ALA A 515 5.04 -14.87 -15.12
N LEU A 516 6.34 -14.54 -15.03
CA LEU A 516 7.40 -15.51 -14.78
C LEU A 516 7.21 -16.25 -13.45
N ARG A 517 6.80 -15.54 -12.38
CA ARG A 517 6.51 -16.15 -11.08
C ARG A 517 5.37 -17.16 -11.16
N VAL A 518 4.30 -16.84 -11.90
CA VAL A 518 3.19 -17.78 -12.13
C VAL A 518 3.65 -19.02 -12.88
N MET A 519 4.44 -18.86 -13.94
CA MET A 519 4.99 -19.99 -14.71
C MET A 519 5.88 -20.90 -13.86
N VAL A 520 6.75 -20.33 -13.03
CA VAL A 520 7.67 -21.10 -12.18
C VAL A 520 6.93 -21.82 -11.06
N ASN A 521 5.92 -21.17 -10.46
CA ASN A 521 5.07 -21.82 -9.46
C ASN A 521 4.26 -22.97 -10.07
N ALA A 522 3.69 -22.79 -11.26
CA ALA A 522 2.98 -23.86 -11.97
C ALA A 522 3.89 -25.05 -12.26
N LYS A 523 5.12 -24.81 -12.72
CA LYS A 523 6.11 -25.87 -12.94
C LYS A 523 6.43 -26.63 -11.66
N LYS A 524 6.64 -25.94 -10.53
CA LYS A 524 6.88 -26.58 -9.23
C LYS A 524 5.69 -27.45 -8.80
N MET A 525 4.46 -26.96 -8.98
CA MET A 525 3.25 -27.73 -8.69
C MET A 525 3.15 -29.00 -9.53
N MET A 526 3.39 -28.92 -10.84
CA MET A 526 3.37 -30.09 -11.73
C MET A 526 4.45 -31.12 -11.36
N GLN A 527 5.66 -30.66 -11.01
CA GLN A 527 6.74 -31.55 -10.55
C GLN A 527 6.39 -32.26 -9.23
N GLN A 528 5.77 -31.56 -8.28
CA GLN A 528 5.30 -32.16 -7.03
C GLN A 528 4.20 -33.21 -7.26
N GLN A 529 3.25 -32.94 -8.16
CA GLN A 529 2.23 -33.92 -8.56
C GLN A 529 2.84 -35.16 -9.22
N GLN A 530 3.84 -34.98 -10.09
CA GLN A 530 4.53 -36.09 -10.74
C GLN A 530 5.32 -36.96 -9.74
N GLN A 531 5.95 -36.33 -8.75
CA GLN A 531 6.63 -37.04 -7.66
C GLN A 531 5.65 -37.83 -6.78
N GLN A 532 4.48 -37.26 -6.47
CA GLN A 532 3.43 -37.99 -5.75
C GLN A 532 2.90 -39.18 -6.55
N TYR A 533 2.73 -39.04 -7.86
CA TYR A 533 2.27 -40.14 -8.71
C TYR A 533 3.29 -41.29 -8.79
N ASN A 534 4.58 -40.97 -8.91
CA ASN A 534 5.65 -41.96 -8.91
C ASN A 534 5.85 -42.62 -7.53
N GLY A 535 5.56 -41.91 -6.44
CA GLY A 535 5.60 -42.46 -5.07
C GLY A 535 4.54 -43.54 -4.82
N HIS A 536 3.35 -43.41 -5.43
CA HIS A 536 2.27 -44.40 -5.28
C HIS A 536 2.50 -45.67 -6.11
N GLN A 537 3.34 -45.64 -7.15
CA GLN A 537 3.76 -46.85 -7.86
C GLN A 537 4.84 -47.64 -7.11
N ALA A 538 5.58 -47.02 -6.18
CA ALA A 538 6.64 -47.68 -5.42
C ALA A 538 6.16 -48.40 -4.15
N THR A 539 4.89 -48.27 -3.75
CA THR A 539 4.33 -48.85 -2.51
C THR A 539 3.27 -49.93 -2.74
N SER A 540 3.15 -50.49 -3.94
CA SER A 540 2.34 -51.70 -4.16
C SER A 540 3.15 -52.94 -3.78
N PRO A 541 2.70 -53.79 -2.84
CA PRO A 541 3.44 -55.00 -2.47
C PRO A 541 3.32 -56.01 -3.61
N LEU A 542 4.42 -56.25 -4.32
CA LEU A 542 4.57 -57.38 -5.22
C LEU A 542 4.64 -58.65 -4.37
N LEU A 543 3.71 -59.57 -4.61
CA LEU A 543 3.77 -60.94 -4.09
C LEU A 543 4.99 -61.65 -4.70
N ASP A 544 5.84 -62.16 -3.82
CA ASP A 544 7.05 -62.93 -4.12
C ASP A 544 6.77 -64.18 -4.96
N SER A 545 7.63 -64.45 -5.95
CA SER A 545 8.26 -65.76 -6.18
C SER A 545 9.40 -65.67 -7.21
N PRO A 546 10.45 -66.51 -7.12
CA PRO A 546 11.82 -66.06 -7.35
C PRO A 546 12.53 -66.63 -8.59
N SER A 547 13.46 -65.81 -9.08
CA SER A 547 14.77 -66.15 -9.69
C SER A 547 14.79 -66.90 -11.04
N LEU A 548 15.56 -66.35 -12.00
CA LEU A 548 16.87 -66.90 -12.40
C LEU A 548 17.49 -66.12 -13.58
N PHE A 549 18.77 -65.78 -13.39
CA PHE A 549 19.86 -65.55 -14.34
C PHE A 549 19.90 -64.34 -15.30
N ALA A 550 21.09 -63.73 -15.23
CA ALA A 550 21.63 -62.65 -16.04
C ALA A 550 22.00 -63.09 -17.46
N MET A 551 22.06 -62.12 -18.39
CA MET A 551 23.26 -61.74 -19.17
C MET A 551 22.85 -60.84 -20.36
N HIS A 552 23.60 -59.74 -20.52
CA HIS A 552 23.92 -58.95 -21.71
C HIS A 552 22.95 -58.86 -22.91
N TYR A 553 22.71 -57.64 -23.43
CA TYR A 553 23.29 -57.19 -24.71
C TYR A 553 23.03 -55.70 -24.99
N SER A 554 23.87 -55.17 -25.85
CA SER A 554 24.18 -53.77 -26.15
C SER A 554 23.22 -53.11 -27.15
N THR A 555 23.15 -51.77 -27.05
CA THR A 555 23.05 -50.75 -28.12
C THR A 555 22.45 -51.10 -29.49
N SER A 556 21.44 -50.29 -29.87
CA SER A 556 21.42 -49.39 -31.05
C SER A 556 20.18 -49.50 -31.96
N SER A 557 19.88 -48.35 -32.56
CA SER A 557 19.12 -48.10 -33.79
C SER A 557 17.58 -48.00 -33.76
N GLN A 558 17.15 -46.77 -34.04
CA GLN A 558 15.94 -46.39 -34.81
C GLN A 558 15.82 -47.15 -36.16
N PRO A 559 14.78 -46.98 -37.00
CA PRO A 559 13.62 -46.07 -36.95
C PRO A 559 12.25 -46.72 -37.29
N GLN A 560 11.18 -45.93 -37.07
CA GLN A 560 9.97 -45.67 -37.89
C GLN A 560 9.69 -46.46 -39.20
N PRO A 561 8.50 -46.32 -39.85
CA PRO A 561 7.15 -45.92 -39.37
C PRO A 561 6.03 -46.75 -40.04
N SER A 562 4.78 -46.27 -39.89
CA SER A 562 3.66 -46.44 -40.82
C SER A 562 2.91 -47.77 -40.67
N ASN A 563 1.62 -47.89 -40.93
CA ASN A 563 0.61 -47.00 -41.48
C ASN A 563 -0.71 -47.75 -41.33
N GLN A 564 -1.83 -47.01 -41.19
CA GLN A 564 -3.14 -47.42 -41.74
C GLN A 564 -3.81 -48.65 -41.09
N LYS A 565 -5.12 -48.80 -40.97
CA LYS A 565 -6.32 -48.14 -41.49
C LYS A 565 -7.47 -48.67 -40.60
N ARG A 566 -8.35 -47.76 -40.17
CA ARG A 566 -9.84 -47.81 -40.22
C ARG A 566 -10.52 -49.06 -40.86
N PRO A 567 -11.86 -49.21 -40.79
CA PRO A 567 -12.90 -48.81 -39.81
C PRO A 567 -13.93 -49.98 -39.57
N ILE A 568 -15.19 -49.67 -39.17
CA ILE A 568 -16.44 -50.47 -39.34
C ILE A 568 -16.69 -51.46 -38.19
N ASP A 569 -17.86 -51.62 -37.55
CA ASP A 569 -19.22 -51.06 -37.52
C ASP A 569 -19.76 -51.48 -36.12
N GLY A 570 -20.64 -50.77 -35.42
CA GLY A 570 -22.06 -50.63 -35.73
C GLY A 570 -22.90 -51.34 -34.65
N SER A 571 -23.66 -50.53 -33.89
CA SER A 571 -24.96 -50.82 -33.25
C SER A 571 -25.17 -52.18 -32.54
N SER A 572 -25.56 -52.21 -31.27
CA SER A 572 -26.97 -52.05 -30.91
C SER A 572 -27.17 -52.05 -29.38
N SER A 573 -28.05 -51.15 -28.92
CA SER A 573 -28.61 -51.03 -27.55
C SER A 573 -29.97 -51.76 -27.49
N PRO A 574 -30.85 -51.58 -26.47
CA PRO A 574 -30.79 -51.64 -24.98
C PRO A 574 -31.79 -52.75 -24.47
N PRO A 575 -32.27 -52.88 -23.20
CA PRO A 575 -33.12 -51.91 -22.44
C PRO A 575 -32.90 -51.88 -20.89
N GLY A 576 -33.49 -50.91 -20.17
CA GLY A 576 -33.61 -50.87 -18.69
C GLY A 576 -34.76 -51.77 -18.16
N PRO A 577 -35.41 -51.52 -16.99
CA PRO A 577 -35.08 -50.72 -15.79
C PRO A 577 -35.35 -51.48 -14.43
N SER A 578 -35.25 -50.78 -13.28
CA SER A 578 -35.89 -51.00 -11.95
C SER A 578 -35.11 -51.65 -10.75
N SER A 579 -34.81 -50.80 -9.74
CA SER A 579 -35.07 -50.79 -8.25
C SER A 579 -35.23 -52.09 -7.40
N PRO A 580 -35.35 -52.08 -6.04
CA PRO A 580 -34.85 -51.23 -4.92
C PRO A 580 -34.27 -52.02 -3.67
N ASN A 581 -33.90 -51.30 -2.59
CA ASN A 581 -33.74 -51.66 -1.16
C ASN A 581 -32.33 -51.89 -0.51
N SER A 582 -31.95 -50.87 0.28
CA SER A 582 -31.10 -50.62 1.49
C SER A 582 -30.74 -51.80 2.46
N PRO A 583 -29.70 -51.71 3.36
CA PRO A 583 -29.76 -50.87 4.60
C PRO A 583 -28.44 -50.33 5.25
N THR A 584 -28.61 -49.20 5.98
CA THR A 584 -28.04 -48.73 7.29
C THR A 584 -26.53 -48.61 7.65
N ASN A 585 -26.18 -47.40 8.14
CA ASN A 585 -24.97 -46.93 8.88
C ASN A 585 -24.77 -47.54 10.30
N PRO A 586 -23.69 -47.19 11.03
CA PRO A 586 -23.87 -46.16 12.08
C PRO A 586 -22.71 -45.16 12.32
N ARG A 587 -23.10 -44.03 12.94
CA ARG A 587 -22.32 -42.93 13.54
C ARG A 587 -21.57 -43.36 14.82
N TRP A 588 -20.47 -42.69 15.16
CA TRP A 588 -20.00 -42.51 16.55
C TRP A 588 -19.60 -41.07 16.88
N ILE A 589 -19.79 -40.74 18.15
CA ILE A 589 -19.78 -39.45 18.85
C ILE A 589 -18.57 -39.38 19.80
N ALA A 590 -18.05 -38.19 20.10
CA ALA A 590 -17.52 -37.80 21.42
C ALA A 590 -17.46 -36.26 21.53
N ALA A 591 -17.74 -35.57 22.63
CA ALA A 591 -18.62 -35.77 23.78
C ALA A 591 -18.75 -34.38 24.43
N SER A 592 -19.98 -33.86 24.56
CA SER A 592 -20.34 -32.81 25.50
C SER A 592 -21.18 -33.45 26.60
N LYS A 593 -20.86 -33.19 27.88
CA LYS A 593 -21.78 -33.45 28.99
C LYS A 593 -21.99 -32.17 29.78
N SER A 594 -23.17 -31.60 29.59
CA SER A 594 -23.89 -30.78 30.55
C SER A 594 -24.60 -31.67 31.57
N PHE A 595 -24.79 -31.19 32.81
CA PHE A 595 -25.96 -31.55 33.62
C PHE A 595 -26.54 -30.31 34.29
N THR A 596 -27.86 -30.35 34.41
CA THR A 596 -28.83 -29.28 34.60
C THR A 596 -29.29 -29.12 36.05
N THR A 597 -29.54 -27.86 36.44
CA THR A 597 -30.59 -27.31 37.34
C THR A 597 -31.05 -28.07 38.60
N SER A 598 -30.93 -27.39 39.77
CA SER A 598 -32.07 -27.18 40.69
C SER A 598 -31.84 -26.03 41.70
N THR A 599 -32.96 -25.40 42.02
CA THR A 599 -33.33 -24.30 42.92
C THR A 599 -32.69 -24.20 44.34
N SER A 600 -32.40 -22.98 44.82
CA SER A 600 -32.91 -22.33 46.07
C SER A 600 -31.98 -21.25 46.68
N ASN A 601 -32.57 -20.12 47.09
CA ASN A 601 -32.01 -18.99 47.92
C ASN A 601 -31.61 -19.44 49.35
N PRO A 602 -31.11 -18.58 50.29
CA PRO A 602 -30.21 -17.41 50.26
C PRO A 602 -29.08 -17.46 51.35
N ASN A 603 -28.25 -16.40 51.44
CA ASN A 603 -27.40 -15.95 52.57
C ASN A 603 -26.00 -16.56 52.87
N ASN A 604 -25.07 -15.61 53.08
CA ASN A 604 -23.92 -15.56 54.01
C ASN A 604 -22.49 -16.02 53.60
N SER A 605 -21.67 -15.01 53.28
CA SER A 605 -20.46 -14.57 54.03
C SER A 605 -19.10 -15.30 53.96
N PHE A 606 -18.06 -14.45 53.90
CA PHE A 606 -16.62 -14.58 54.25
C PHE A 606 -15.55 -14.84 53.16
N TYR A 607 -14.81 -13.75 52.89
CA TYR A 607 -13.39 -13.54 52.57
C TYR A 607 -12.52 -14.70 52.04
N THR A 608 -11.74 -14.42 50.98
CA THR A 608 -10.25 -14.43 51.05
C THR A 608 -9.61 -13.90 49.75
N THR A 609 -8.64 -13.00 49.90
CA THR A 609 -7.67 -12.55 48.90
C THR A 609 -6.65 -13.67 48.59
N PRO A 610 -6.05 -13.70 47.40
CA PRO A 610 -4.59 -13.58 47.38
C PRO A 610 -3.99 -12.75 46.23
N THR A 611 -2.88 -12.14 46.60
CA THR A 611 -1.87 -11.36 45.86
C THR A 611 -1.21 -12.09 44.70
N LEU A 612 -0.96 -11.39 43.58
CA LEU A 612 -0.04 -11.81 42.52
C LEU A 612 1.29 -11.05 42.58
N LYS A 613 2.36 -11.83 42.48
CA LYS A 613 3.77 -11.52 42.72
C LYS A 613 4.38 -10.72 41.56
N ALA A 614 5.12 -9.67 41.92
CA ALA A 614 6.13 -9.04 41.06
C ALA A 614 7.44 -9.83 41.14
N SER A 615 8.04 -10.17 40.00
CA SER A 615 9.42 -10.68 39.92
C SER A 615 10.34 -9.60 39.36
N LYS A 616 11.44 -9.36 40.10
CA LYS A 616 12.54 -8.46 39.78
C LYS A 616 13.69 -9.22 39.11
N SER A 617 14.45 -8.55 38.25
CA SER A 617 15.93 -8.46 38.24
C SER A 617 16.36 -7.81 36.91
N SER A 618 17.42 -7.01 36.80
CA SER A 618 18.66 -6.98 37.58
C SER A 618 19.30 -5.57 37.61
N THR A 619 19.94 -5.29 38.74
CA THR A 619 20.82 -4.15 39.03
C THR A 619 22.26 -4.62 38.98
N SER A 620 23.20 -3.82 38.47
CA SER A 620 24.59 -3.85 38.96
C SER A 620 25.37 -2.54 38.73
N TYR A 621 25.80 -1.97 39.86
CA TYR A 621 27.06 -1.31 40.18
C TYR A 621 27.67 -0.24 39.26
N TYR A 622 27.82 0.98 39.78
CA TYR A 622 29.10 1.70 39.73
C TYR A 622 29.37 2.47 41.03
N ALA A 623 30.61 2.34 41.49
CA ALA A 623 31.12 2.77 42.77
C ALA A 623 31.37 4.29 42.85
N SER A 624 31.19 4.81 44.07
CA SER A 624 31.54 6.16 44.49
C SER A 624 33.04 6.44 44.38
N ARG A 625 33.44 7.53 43.70
CA ARG A 625 34.73 8.18 43.92
C ARG A 625 34.53 9.64 44.34
N LYS A 626 35.19 9.96 45.46
CA LYS A 626 35.22 11.25 46.16
C LYS A 626 35.89 12.34 45.30
N VAL A 627 35.33 13.54 45.37
CA VAL A 627 35.91 14.81 44.88
C VAL A 627 36.70 15.47 46.03
N PRO A 628 37.88 16.07 45.79
CA PRO A 628 38.49 17.05 46.70
C PRO A 628 38.29 18.51 46.22
N PRO A 629 38.39 19.52 47.11
CA PRO A 629 37.82 20.85 46.86
C PRO A 629 38.81 21.92 46.34
N SER A 630 38.23 22.88 45.59
CA SER A 630 38.51 24.33 45.46
C SER A 630 39.94 24.89 45.37
N ILE A 631 40.21 25.64 44.29
CA ILE A 631 40.99 26.91 44.31
C ILE A 631 40.29 27.95 43.40
N GLU A 632 40.14 29.16 43.94
CA GLU A 632 39.47 30.35 43.35
C GLU A 632 40.38 31.21 42.44
N ARG A 633 39.77 31.77 41.38
CA ARG A 633 39.91 33.16 40.81
C ARG A 633 41.26 33.61 40.18
N PRO A 634 41.32 34.70 39.35
CA PRO A 634 40.31 35.75 39.09
C PRO A 634 40.02 36.19 37.63
N ARG A 635 38.88 36.88 37.54
CA ARG A 635 38.34 37.89 36.60
C ARG A 635 39.28 38.53 35.55
N LYS A 636 38.73 38.74 34.34
CA LYS A 636 38.85 40.00 33.58
C LYS A 636 37.50 40.43 32.98
N ALA A 637 37.21 41.72 33.11
CA ALA A 637 36.11 42.52 32.56
C ALA A 637 36.22 42.60 31.01
N SER A 638 35.35 43.17 30.17
CA SER A 638 34.19 44.08 30.19
C SER A 638 33.69 44.05 28.72
N LEU A 639 32.41 44.18 28.37
CA LEU A 639 31.80 45.47 28.01
C LEU A 639 30.31 45.23 27.67
N SER A 640 29.49 46.17 28.12
CA SER A 640 28.05 46.31 27.93
C SER A 640 27.70 47.04 26.61
N PRO A 641 26.41 47.07 26.20
CA PRO A 641 26.00 47.45 24.85
C PRO A 641 25.71 48.94 24.69
N PHE A 642 25.94 49.49 23.49
CA PHE A 642 25.49 50.83 23.12
C PHE A 642 24.03 50.81 22.68
N SER A 643 23.29 51.80 23.17
CA SER A 643 21.94 52.20 22.76
C SER A 643 21.97 53.69 22.38
N VAL A 644 20.83 54.22 21.90
CA VAL A 644 20.43 55.66 21.82
C VAL A 644 20.68 56.30 20.42
N PRO A 645 19.85 57.24 19.88
CA PRO A 645 18.38 57.38 19.86
C PRO A 645 17.79 57.91 18.50
N HIS A 646 16.47 58.16 18.50
CA HIS A 646 15.67 58.95 17.54
C HIS A 646 16.22 60.32 17.09
N GLY A 647 15.86 60.73 15.87
CA GLY A 647 15.97 62.10 15.36
C GLY A 647 15.22 62.26 14.02
N ASP A 648 14.45 63.33 13.90
CA ASP A 648 13.26 63.52 13.07
C ASP A 648 13.51 64.41 11.81
N LYS A 649 12.55 64.41 10.87
CA LYS A 649 12.20 65.44 9.84
C LYS A 649 12.82 65.48 8.41
N SER A 650 11.91 65.19 7.46
CA SER A 650 11.34 66.11 6.44
C SER A 650 11.81 66.12 4.97
N THR A 651 10.83 66.43 4.11
CA THR A 651 10.81 66.67 2.64
C THR A 651 10.69 65.39 1.79
N GLY A 652 9.65 65.13 0.98
CA GLY A 652 8.57 65.94 0.44
C GLY A 652 8.70 66.03 -1.08
N MET A 653 8.09 65.12 -1.86
CA MET A 653 7.71 65.40 -3.25
C MET A 653 6.67 64.43 -3.83
N MET A 654 5.48 65.00 -4.05
CA MET A 654 4.50 64.85 -5.14
C MET A 654 4.09 63.47 -5.70
N SER A 655 2.79 63.21 -5.52
CA SER A 655 1.85 62.40 -6.32
C SER A 655 1.58 63.02 -7.72
N PRO A 656 0.99 62.29 -8.68
CA PRO A 656 -0.48 62.31 -8.88
C PRO A 656 -1.08 60.90 -9.18
N THR A 657 -2.07 60.40 -8.41
CA THR A 657 -3.54 60.48 -8.59
C THR A 657 -4.12 59.93 -9.91
N TYR A 658 -4.87 58.81 -9.86
CA TYR A 658 -6.36 58.73 -9.94
C TYR A 658 -6.80 57.24 -9.91
N GLU A 659 -7.43 56.72 -8.84
CA GLU A 659 -8.88 56.72 -8.50
C GLU A 659 -9.76 55.79 -9.37
N GLY A 660 -10.51 54.87 -8.72
CA GLY A 660 -11.68 54.24 -9.35
C GLY A 660 -12.19 52.89 -8.79
N SER A 661 -12.88 52.91 -7.63
CA SER A 661 -13.99 51.98 -7.26
C SER A 661 -13.67 50.48 -7.06
N SER A 662 -14.35 49.63 -6.29
CA SER A 662 -15.58 49.67 -5.51
C SER A 662 -15.59 48.50 -4.51
N SER A 663 -15.99 48.78 -3.27
CA SER A 663 -16.79 47.96 -2.35
C SER A 663 -16.98 46.43 -2.51
N LYS A 664 -16.67 45.74 -1.40
CA LYS A 664 -17.50 44.78 -0.63
C LYS A 664 -17.67 43.30 -1.07
N LEU A 665 -17.64 42.46 -0.01
CA LEU A 665 -18.08 41.06 0.21
C LEU A 665 -16.90 40.07 0.21
N ARG A 666 -16.24 39.75 1.33
CA ARG A 666 -16.68 39.00 2.54
C ARG A 666 -17.45 37.71 2.21
N PHE A 667 -16.66 36.65 2.03
CA PHE A 667 -16.66 35.37 2.76
C PHE A 667 -17.92 34.99 3.53
#